data_AF-A0A7X4CNS8-F1
#
_entry.id   AF-A0A7X4CNS8-F1
#
_cell.length_a   1.000
_cell.length_b   1.000
_cell.length_c   1.000
_cell.angle_alpha   90.00
_cell.angle_beta   90.00
_cell.angle_gamma   90.00
#
_symmetry.space_group_name_H-M   'P 1'
#
loop_
_entity.id
_entity.type
_entity.pdbx_description
1 polymer ?
#
loop_
_entity_poly.entity_id
_entity_poly.type
_entity_poly.pdbx_seq_one_letter_code
_entity_poly.pdbx_strand_id
1 'polypeptide(L)'
;MKSKKEIPAEKKSYSALFFILSALLGLVTIWGFWDEMITRRPWKEIQQQFYQYEYEKTKAELEHAKNNLPEKPSTPEIDVKMLRNLEKDVNTKKVTLDEAMQERKFEQSKSDAINYKYQHSLHEAHGTQTETVEKWKEKLDEYEKRIEGELTAAVITAQNEYADVNKTLADFYQTSDDPANALSTYLIAQKYKPTDATIAEAITTAQESLATLEANKAQFEAVARLEEKLSDVGGIKRTFLGSLLENPFRETRTIVQYYLEEFDYTADRCATCHFSVDRSGYDPKADEIFEVDGDGENLVKHQLKHPKVKPGSETIIIDGFDAETDEYELSEDGVLTFTDPGVFGEVEISYETGYRSVLQTHPERDVLLAKHPVEKFGCTPCHGGQGHGLTAKAAHALTHSEYWLTPVLGLDEHTGRKSDELKGYMESNCRRCHDGVMKLDFGVNPETDIPKDYAPNLTKGMELFENLGCHGCHAVEGYSALEKIDKVGPALDKIGSKVKDITWLESWIKKPEAFLPDTTMPNFFPVEGMTQLVYFKNGETRTGVVSETNTGYKIKADDGTEYLYAKDDVLRVIDEVKSIAAYLMQMNDQSLDESQVTYSQSERAIKAGEETVKTVGCLSCHTVDGMGSDFAPALDSVGTKVKPAYLRRWIENPRSYDPETAMPSLRLSNQELDNVVAYLMDLQKPTPSPLSDSIGEANVDEGEKLVRTYGCFGCHEIPGFENESKVGADLGEFGAKLADELDFGDTVDIDHSWHGWTIGKVTDPRRYQTRRIVSRMPVFQIDHEEAKSIAVLLKSFQPQPYPLNYIYDHAVESHRVERKNQIDAGRRVVQKYNCNGCHVIEGVGGDYSNVITAHEGLDPITTKQLSPPPLQAEGARVYPEWLFDFLKAPSDIRYGLKVRMPTFDMSDEEATTLIKYFSALDNEPFPYETIEPPTSTQAELRVGKQIFDELKCDSCHPSQGEVIPAGSDKAGRPDLSLAKHRLKADWLIDWMKNPQQFQRGTAMPQAWPLVGGQHMPVEGYADDDAEKQIRLVRDYLISLGR
;
A
#
# COMPACT_ATOMS: atom_id res chain seq x y z
N MET A 1 -77.19 -48.72 -18.07
CA MET A 1 -77.12 -48.32 -16.65
C MET A 1 -77.22 -49.54 -15.75
N LYS A 2 -76.13 -49.97 -15.11
CA LYS A 2 -76.09 -50.72 -13.84
C LYS A 2 -74.64 -50.65 -13.33
N SER A 3 -74.49 -50.14 -12.11
CA SER A 3 -73.24 -49.64 -11.52
C SER A 3 -72.18 -50.71 -11.31
N LYS A 4 -70.94 -50.47 -11.78
CA LYS A 4 -69.76 -51.15 -11.24
C LYS A 4 -69.50 -50.52 -9.87
N LYS A 5 -69.70 -51.32 -8.81
CA LYS A 5 -69.31 -50.98 -7.44
C LYS A 5 -67.86 -50.50 -7.44
N GLU A 6 -67.65 -49.21 -7.20
CA GLU A 6 -66.36 -48.71 -6.76
C GLU A 6 -66.06 -49.38 -5.42
N ILE A 7 -65.00 -50.19 -5.41
CA ILE A 7 -64.42 -50.65 -4.16
C ILE A 7 -63.77 -49.40 -3.55
N PRO A 8 -64.19 -48.95 -2.35
CA PRO A 8 -63.58 -47.78 -1.70
C PRO A 8 -62.07 -47.91 -1.71
N ALA A 9 -61.33 -46.82 -1.96
CA ALA A 9 -59.86 -46.83 -2.04
C ALA A 9 -59.22 -47.52 -0.81
N GLU A 10 -59.90 -47.42 0.32
CA GLU A 10 -59.67 -48.04 1.62
C GLU A 10 -59.58 -49.58 1.58
N LYS A 11 -60.13 -50.23 0.56
CA LYS A 11 -60.14 -51.69 0.38
C LYS A 11 -59.24 -52.19 -0.76
N LYS A 12 -58.48 -51.30 -1.41
CA LYS A 12 -57.47 -51.69 -2.41
C LYS A 12 -56.11 -51.88 -1.73
N SER A 13 -55.60 -53.10 -1.78
CA SER A 13 -54.31 -53.45 -1.18
C SER A 13 -53.16 -53.02 -2.09
N TYR A 14 -52.49 -51.92 -1.75
CA TYR A 14 -51.31 -51.42 -2.48
C TYR A 14 -49.97 -52.00 -1.98
N SER A 15 -50.01 -52.92 -1.02
CA SER A 15 -48.84 -53.52 -0.39
C SER A 15 -47.86 -54.17 -1.36
N ALA A 16 -48.32 -54.80 -2.45
CA ALA A 16 -47.44 -55.37 -3.47
C ALA A 16 -46.69 -54.28 -4.26
N LEU A 17 -47.38 -53.19 -4.62
CA LEU A 17 -46.77 -52.07 -5.33
C LEU A 17 -45.78 -51.33 -4.43
N PHE A 18 -46.14 -51.14 -3.16
CA PHE A 18 -45.28 -50.51 -2.16
C PHE A 18 -44.05 -51.36 -1.89
N PHE A 19 -44.18 -52.69 -1.78
CA PHE A 19 -43.05 -53.60 -1.60
C PHE A 19 -42.08 -53.54 -2.79
N ILE A 20 -42.59 -53.52 -4.03
CA ILE A 20 -41.76 -53.43 -5.23
C ILE A 20 -41.05 -52.08 -5.30
N LEU A 21 -41.76 -50.96 -5.03
CA LEU A 21 -41.18 -49.63 -5.04
C LEU A 21 -40.17 -49.44 -3.91
N SER A 22 -40.43 -49.97 -2.72
CA SER A 22 -39.48 -49.94 -1.59
C SER A 22 -38.26 -50.81 -1.86
N ALA A 23 -38.42 -51.97 -2.53
CA ALA A 23 -37.29 -52.81 -2.91
C ALA A 23 -36.42 -52.15 -3.99
N LEU A 24 -37.02 -51.51 -4.99
CA LEU A 24 -36.30 -50.75 -6.02
C LEU A 24 -35.60 -49.52 -5.43
N LEU A 25 -36.28 -48.79 -4.53
CA LEU A 25 -35.67 -47.67 -3.82
C LEU A 25 -34.50 -48.15 -2.96
N GLY A 26 -34.64 -49.29 -2.28
CA GLY A 26 -33.56 -49.91 -1.52
C GLY A 26 -32.36 -50.29 -2.40
N LEU A 27 -32.60 -50.88 -3.57
CA LEU A 27 -31.55 -51.24 -4.52
C LEU A 27 -30.83 -50.01 -5.09
N VAL A 28 -31.56 -48.95 -5.47
CA VAL A 28 -30.97 -47.71 -5.98
C VAL A 28 -30.20 -46.98 -4.87
N THR A 29 -30.69 -47.01 -3.63
CA THR A 29 -30.00 -46.41 -2.49
C THR A 29 -28.72 -47.15 -2.16
N ILE A 30 -28.73 -48.49 -2.18
CA ILE A 30 -27.54 -49.31 -1.98
C ILE A 30 -26.52 -49.09 -3.12
N TRP A 31 -26.99 -48.97 -4.35
CA TRP A 31 -26.13 -48.68 -5.50
C TRP A 31 -25.52 -47.28 -5.43
N GLY A 32 -26.29 -46.25 -5.05
CA GLY A 32 -25.77 -44.90 -4.81
C GLY A 32 -24.71 -44.86 -3.71
N PHE A 33 -24.92 -45.61 -2.62
CA PHE A 33 -23.93 -45.74 -1.56
C PHE A 33 -22.64 -46.45 -2.04
N TRP A 34 -22.78 -47.50 -2.85
CA TRP A 34 -21.64 -48.21 -3.43
C TRP A 34 -20.85 -47.30 -4.39
N ASP A 35 -21.55 -46.58 -5.28
CA ASP A 35 -20.91 -45.71 -6.27
C ASP A 35 -20.21 -44.50 -5.61
N GLU A 36 -20.78 -43.97 -4.53
CA GLU A 36 -20.18 -42.85 -3.79
C GLU A 36 -19.01 -43.26 -2.87
N MET A 37 -19.02 -44.49 -2.35
CA MET A 37 -17.99 -44.96 -1.42
C MET A 37 -16.81 -45.67 -2.08
N ILE A 38 -17.02 -46.36 -3.21
CA ILE A 38 -16.02 -47.28 -3.78
C ILE A 38 -15.48 -46.79 -5.13
N THR A 39 -16.31 -46.25 -6.03
CA THR A 39 -15.88 -45.92 -7.41
C THR A 39 -15.51 -44.45 -7.61
N ARG A 40 -16.18 -43.49 -6.94
CA ARG A 40 -15.94 -42.04 -7.15
C ARG A 40 -14.85 -41.38 -6.28
N ARG A 41 -14.18 -42.09 -5.36
CA ARG A 41 -13.13 -41.51 -4.48
C ARG A 41 -11.84 -42.36 -4.40
N PRO A 42 -11.00 -42.39 -5.46
CA PRO A 42 -9.78 -43.22 -5.52
C PRO A 42 -8.69 -42.82 -4.51
N TRP A 43 -8.71 -41.57 -4.03
CA TRP A 43 -7.70 -41.02 -3.12
C TRP A 43 -7.72 -41.65 -1.72
N LYS A 44 -8.81 -42.33 -1.31
CA LYS A 44 -8.87 -43.04 -0.02
C LYS A 44 -7.92 -44.25 0.03
N GLU A 45 -7.68 -44.88 -1.12
CA GLU A 45 -6.76 -46.00 -1.26
C GLU A 45 -5.29 -45.52 -1.23
N ILE A 46 -5.03 -44.37 -1.86
CA ILE A 46 -3.72 -43.67 -1.81
C ILE A 46 -3.42 -43.20 -0.38
N GLN A 47 -4.42 -42.67 0.32
CA GLN A 47 -4.31 -42.21 1.70
C GLN A 47 -4.01 -43.38 2.66
N GLN A 48 -4.62 -44.56 2.44
CA GLN A 48 -4.28 -45.78 3.19
C GLN A 48 -2.85 -46.26 2.93
N GLN A 49 -2.36 -46.18 1.69
CA GLN A 49 -0.98 -46.56 1.35
C GLN A 49 0.03 -45.59 1.97
N PHE A 50 -0.26 -44.29 1.99
CA PHE A 50 0.58 -43.27 2.61
C PHE A 50 0.76 -43.49 4.12
N TYR A 51 -0.33 -43.74 4.86
CA TYR A 51 -0.26 -44.01 6.30
C TYR A 51 0.47 -45.32 6.63
N GLN A 52 0.42 -46.32 5.73
CA GLN A 52 1.17 -47.56 5.87
C GLN A 52 2.69 -47.32 5.79
N TYR A 53 3.15 -46.45 4.87
CA TYR A 53 4.56 -46.09 4.73
C TYR A 53 5.07 -45.24 5.91
N GLU A 54 4.23 -44.33 6.42
CA GLU A 54 4.56 -43.47 7.57
C GLU A 54 4.70 -44.27 8.87
N TYR A 55 3.90 -45.32 9.04
CA TYR A 55 4.02 -46.26 10.15
C TYR A 55 5.32 -47.09 10.10
N GLU A 56 5.67 -47.64 8.93
CA GLU A 56 6.87 -48.48 8.76
C GLU A 56 8.17 -47.69 8.97
N LYS A 57 8.23 -46.44 8.51
CA LYS A 57 9.38 -45.54 8.72
C LYS A 57 9.56 -45.17 10.20
N THR A 58 8.47 -44.74 10.86
CA THR A 58 8.48 -44.31 12.27
C THR A 58 8.87 -45.45 13.21
N LYS A 59 8.46 -46.69 12.89
CA LYS A 59 8.85 -47.89 13.63
C LYS A 59 10.34 -48.22 13.54
N ALA A 60 10.96 -48.02 12.37
CA ALA A 60 12.39 -48.25 12.17
C ALA A 60 13.27 -47.22 12.91
N GLU A 61 12.83 -45.96 12.95
CA GLU A 61 13.51 -44.88 13.68
C GLU A 61 13.45 -45.08 15.20
N LEU A 62 12.34 -45.64 15.73
CA LEU A 62 12.18 -45.96 17.15
C LEU A 62 13.10 -47.09 17.65
N GLU A 63 13.31 -48.15 16.85
CA GLU A 63 14.21 -49.25 17.23
C GLU A 63 15.68 -48.82 17.27
N HIS A 64 16.08 -47.90 16.39
CA HIS A 64 17.43 -47.33 16.40
C HIS A 64 17.68 -46.47 17.66
N ALA A 65 16.68 -45.72 18.12
CA ALA A 65 16.80 -44.85 19.29
C ALA A 65 16.87 -45.61 20.64
N LYS A 66 16.25 -46.81 20.73
CA LYS A 66 16.22 -47.62 21.97
C LYS A 66 17.55 -48.29 22.34
N ASN A 67 18.47 -48.47 21.39
CA ASN A 67 19.70 -49.24 21.62
C ASN A 67 20.86 -48.45 22.26
N ASN A 68 20.69 -47.15 22.59
CA ASN A 68 21.77 -46.27 23.07
C ASN A 68 21.46 -45.49 24.38
N LEU A 69 20.83 -46.10 25.39
CA LEU A 69 20.50 -45.41 26.66
C LEU A 69 21.43 -45.80 27.85
N PRO A 70 21.89 -44.82 28.68
CA PRO A 70 22.58 -45.10 29.96
C PRO A 70 21.62 -45.38 31.16
N GLU A 71 22.15 -45.79 32.32
CA GLU A 71 21.37 -46.16 33.52
C GLU A 71 20.78 -44.97 34.30
N LYS A 72 19.60 -45.18 34.92
CA LYS A 72 18.71 -44.16 35.49
C LYS A 72 19.12 -43.69 36.91
N PRO A 73 19.13 -42.39 37.24
CA PRO A 73 19.42 -41.91 38.59
C PRO A 73 18.22 -42.09 39.56
N SER A 74 18.52 -42.22 40.86
CA SER A 74 17.56 -42.49 41.95
C SER A 74 16.80 -41.25 42.42
N THR A 75 15.49 -41.38 42.64
CA THR A 75 14.56 -40.35 43.16
C THR A 75 14.77 -40.03 44.65
N PRO A 76 14.69 -38.76 45.08
CA PRO A 76 14.65 -38.38 46.51
C PRO A 76 13.32 -38.76 47.18
N GLU A 77 13.34 -39.07 48.49
CA GLU A 77 12.15 -39.30 49.32
C GLU A 77 11.58 -37.95 49.81
N ILE A 78 10.43 -37.53 49.27
CA ILE A 78 9.71 -36.29 49.63
C ILE A 78 8.68 -36.56 50.76
N ASP A 79 8.49 -35.63 51.70
CA ASP A 79 7.39 -35.69 52.69
C ASP A 79 6.02 -35.48 52.00
N VAL A 80 5.40 -36.60 51.64
CA VAL A 80 4.12 -36.67 50.92
C VAL A 80 2.96 -36.04 51.70
N LYS A 81 3.03 -35.98 53.05
CA LYS A 81 1.92 -35.43 53.85
C LYS A 81 1.96 -33.91 53.86
N MET A 82 3.13 -33.31 53.98
CA MET A 82 3.31 -31.86 53.92
C MET A 82 2.99 -31.32 52.52
N LEU A 83 3.48 -31.99 51.47
CA LEU A 83 3.20 -31.64 50.08
C LEU A 83 1.68 -31.59 49.79
N ARG A 84 0.93 -32.64 50.19
CA ARG A 84 -0.53 -32.68 49.99
C ARG A 84 -1.28 -31.54 50.67
N ASN A 85 -0.79 -31.04 51.81
CA ASN A 85 -1.41 -29.90 52.48
C ASN A 85 -1.14 -28.59 51.72
N LEU A 86 0.10 -28.37 51.28
CA LEU A 86 0.46 -27.19 50.49
C LEU A 86 -0.25 -27.17 49.13
N GLU A 87 -0.34 -28.31 48.44
CA GLU A 87 -1.10 -28.45 47.20
C GLU A 87 -2.60 -28.16 47.41
N LYS A 88 -3.16 -28.55 48.55
CA LYS A 88 -4.55 -28.25 48.90
C LYS A 88 -4.75 -26.74 49.11
N ASP A 89 -3.81 -26.08 49.77
CA ASP A 89 -3.87 -24.63 50.00
C ASP A 89 -3.75 -23.84 48.68
N VAL A 90 -2.84 -24.24 47.79
CA VAL A 90 -2.71 -23.70 46.43
C VAL A 90 -4.00 -23.90 45.64
N ASN A 91 -4.57 -25.11 45.64
CA ASN A 91 -5.83 -25.37 44.94
C ASN A 91 -7.00 -24.55 45.51
N THR A 92 -7.05 -24.36 46.83
CA THR A 92 -8.10 -23.55 47.47
C THR A 92 -8.00 -22.09 47.02
N LYS A 93 -6.79 -21.51 47.04
CA LYS A 93 -6.59 -20.12 46.59
C LYS A 93 -6.75 -19.95 45.08
N LYS A 94 -6.45 -20.99 44.29
CA LYS A 94 -6.75 -21.01 42.85
C LYS A 94 -8.25 -20.88 42.60
N VAL A 95 -9.06 -21.67 43.29
CA VAL A 95 -10.53 -21.60 43.17
C VAL A 95 -11.03 -20.20 43.53
N THR A 96 -10.53 -19.60 44.62
CA THR A 96 -10.89 -18.22 44.99
C THR A 96 -10.51 -17.19 43.92
N LEU A 97 -9.33 -17.33 43.29
CA LEU A 97 -8.91 -16.47 42.19
C LEU A 97 -9.81 -16.66 40.97
N ASP A 98 -10.08 -17.91 40.57
CA ASP A 98 -10.93 -18.24 39.44
C ASP A 98 -12.36 -17.69 39.64
N GLU A 99 -12.92 -17.81 40.85
CA GLU A 99 -14.22 -17.24 41.23
C GLU A 99 -14.24 -15.70 41.11
N ALA A 100 -13.23 -15.02 41.66
CA ALA A 100 -13.12 -13.55 41.58
C ALA A 100 -12.97 -13.06 40.13
N MET A 101 -12.14 -13.75 39.33
CA MET A 101 -11.96 -13.43 37.91
C MET A 101 -13.24 -13.67 37.11
N GLN A 102 -13.94 -14.77 37.41
CA GLN A 102 -15.19 -15.12 36.74
C GLN A 102 -16.31 -14.14 37.10
N GLU A 103 -16.42 -13.71 38.35
CA GLU A 103 -17.38 -12.68 38.77
C GLU A 103 -17.12 -11.34 38.07
N ARG A 104 -15.86 -10.89 38.04
CA ARG A 104 -15.46 -9.69 37.30
C ARG A 104 -15.81 -9.80 35.81
N LYS A 105 -15.56 -10.97 35.19
CA LYS A 105 -15.89 -11.21 33.77
C LYS A 105 -17.39 -11.20 33.51
N PHE A 106 -18.20 -11.78 34.40
CA PHE A 106 -19.66 -11.73 34.29
C PHE A 106 -20.18 -10.29 34.38
N GLU A 107 -19.67 -9.50 35.31
CA GLU A 107 -20.05 -8.09 35.43
C GLU A 107 -19.56 -7.28 34.23
N GLN A 108 -18.37 -7.55 33.70
CA GLN A 108 -17.87 -6.93 32.47
C GLN A 108 -18.79 -7.25 31.27
N SER A 109 -19.19 -8.51 31.09
CA SER A 109 -20.13 -8.90 30.03
C SER A 109 -21.51 -8.21 30.17
N LYS A 110 -22.03 -8.06 31.40
CA LYS A 110 -23.26 -7.28 31.63
C LYS A 110 -23.05 -5.81 31.27
N SER A 111 -21.91 -5.25 31.66
CA SER A 111 -21.53 -3.87 31.38
C SER A 111 -21.44 -3.62 29.87
N ASP A 112 -20.88 -4.54 29.09
CA ASP A 112 -20.83 -4.47 27.63
C ASP A 112 -22.23 -4.50 26.99
N ALA A 113 -23.13 -5.35 27.50
CA ALA A 113 -24.53 -5.39 27.05
C ALA A 113 -25.30 -4.10 27.39
N ILE A 114 -24.94 -3.40 28.47
CA ILE A 114 -25.48 -2.08 28.79
C ILE A 114 -24.86 -1.00 27.91
N ASN A 115 -23.56 -1.08 27.62
CA ASN A 115 -22.87 -0.16 26.72
C ASN A 115 -23.51 -0.16 25.33
N TYR A 116 -23.78 -1.35 24.77
CA TYR A 116 -24.50 -1.48 23.51
C TYR A 116 -25.86 -0.76 23.54
N LYS A 117 -26.63 -0.86 24.64
CA LYS A 117 -27.92 -0.18 24.76
C LYS A 117 -27.79 1.33 24.89
N TYR A 118 -26.76 1.80 25.59
CA TYR A 118 -26.41 3.21 25.66
C TYR A 118 -26.10 3.75 24.25
N GLN A 119 -25.17 3.12 23.53
CA GLN A 119 -24.78 3.49 22.17
C GLN A 119 -25.96 3.46 21.19
N HIS A 120 -26.75 2.38 21.21
CA HIS A 120 -27.94 2.27 20.39
C HIS A 120 -28.94 3.40 20.68
N SER A 121 -29.19 3.72 21.95
CA SER A 121 -30.10 4.81 22.33
C SER A 121 -29.57 6.20 21.94
N LEU A 122 -28.25 6.40 22.00
CA LEU A 122 -27.60 7.64 21.57
C LEU A 122 -27.74 7.82 20.05
N HIS A 123 -27.59 6.72 19.31
CA HIS A 123 -27.79 6.67 17.87
C HIS A 123 -29.26 6.93 17.47
N GLU A 124 -30.23 6.24 18.08
CA GLU A 124 -31.66 6.51 17.83
C GLU A 124 -32.05 7.96 18.14
N ALA A 125 -31.38 8.59 19.11
CA ALA A 125 -31.60 9.98 19.48
C ALA A 125 -30.81 10.98 18.63
N HIS A 126 -30.07 10.54 17.61
CA HIS A 126 -29.16 11.37 16.81
C HIS A 126 -28.23 12.24 17.66
N GLY A 127 -27.65 11.64 18.71
CA GLY A 127 -26.75 12.33 19.65
C GLY A 127 -27.44 13.22 20.69
N THR A 128 -28.77 13.32 20.68
CA THR A 128 -29.51 14.14 21.66
C THR A 128 -29.58 13.42 23.01
N GLN A 129 -29.23 14.12 24.10
CA GLN A 129 -29.38 13.60 25.46
C GLN A 129 -30.86 13.49 25.84
N THR A 130 -31.41 12.29 25.68
CA THR A 130 -32.80 11.95 26.07
C THR A 130 -32.82 11.20 27.39
N GLU A 131 -34.00 11.13 28.02
CA GLU A 131 -34.21 10.35 29.25
C GLU A 131 -33.77 8.87 29.08
N THR A 132 -33.90 8.31 27.88
CA THR A 132 -33.47 6.94 27.58
C THR A 132 -31.95 6.82 27.54
N VAL A 133 -31.26 7.80 26.94
CA VAL A 133 -29.79 7.85 26.87
C VAL A 133 -29.21 7.97 28.28
N GLU A 134 -29.72 8.90 29.08
CA GLU A 134 -29.18 9.11 30.42
C GLU A 134 -29.47 7.95 31.38
N LYS A 135 -30.63 7.30 31.24
CA LYS A 135 -30.91 6.06 31.96
C LYS A 135 -29.87 4.96 31.70
N TRP A 136 -29.46 4.77 30.43
CA TRP A 136 -28.46 3.75 30.11
C TRP A 136 -27.05 4.16 30.51
N LYS A 137 -26.73 5.45 30.44
CA LYS A 137 -25.46 6.01 30.92
C LYS A 137 -25.28 5.86 32.43
N GLU A 138 -26.27 6.24 33.23
CA GLU A 138 -26.23 6.07 34.70
C GLU A 138 -26.06 4.60 35.08
N LYS A 139 -26.74 3.71 34.36
CA LYS A 139 -26.61 2.27 34.57
C LYS A 139 -25.23 1.75 34.17
N LEU A 140 -24.64 2.28 33.10
CA LEU A 140 -23.29 1.96 32.68
C LEU A 140 -22.27 2.40 33.76
N ASP A 141 -22.42 3.61 34.30
CA ASP A 141 -21.60 4.16 35.38
C ASP A 141 -21.59 3.27 36.63
N GLU A 142 -22.76 2.74 37.00
CA GLU A 142 -22.92 1.83 38.14
C GLU A 142 -22.11 0.54 37.96
N TYR A 143 -22.20 -0.09 36.78
CA TYR A 143 -21.44 -1.31 36.48
C TYR A 143 -19.94 -1.05 36.42
N GLU A 144 -19.51 0.02 35.74
CA GLU A 144 -18.09 0.38 35.62
C GLU A 144 -17.47 0.64 36.99
N LYS A 145 -18.10 1.45 37.83
CA LYS A 145 -17.61 1.75 39.19
C LYS A 145 -17.45 0.48 40.04
N ARG A 146 -18.36 -0.49 39.91
CA ARG A 146 -18.27 -1.77 40.64
C ARG A 146 -17.16 -2.66 40.11
N ILE A 147 -16.96 -2.71 38.79
CA ILE A 147 -15.87 -3.46 38.15
C ILE A 147 -14.51 -2.88 38.54
N GLU A 148 -14.34 -1.57 38.44
CA GLU A 148 -13.08 -0.85 38.68
C GLU A 148 -12.73 -0.79 40.18
N GLY A 149 -13.74 -0.66 41.05
CA GLY A 149 -13.54 -0.65 42.49
C GLY A 149 -13.51 -2.06 43.10
N GLU A 150 -14.69 -2.54 43.51
CA GLU A 150 -14.85 -3.74 44.34
C GLU A 150 -14.24 -4.99 43.69
N LEU A 151 -14.58 -5.27 42.42
CA LEU A 151 -14.21 -6.53 41.78
C LEU A 151 -12.74 -6.59 41.39
N THR A 152 -12.17 -5.48 40.92
CA THR A 152 -10.73 -5.42 40.60
C THR A 152 -9.89 -5.52 41.87
N ALA A 153 -10.29 -4.87 42.97
CA ALA A 153 -9.64 -5.05 44.26
C ALA A 153 -9.71 -6.51 44.74
N ALA A 154 -10.86 -7.17 44.63
CA ALA A 154 -11.03 -8.57 44.98
C ALA A 154 -10.14 -9.52 44.17
N VAL A 155 -10.02 -9.29 42.85
CA VAL A 155 -9.11 -10.06 41.98
C VAL A 155 -7.65 -9.85 42.38
N ILE A 156 -7.21 -8.61 42.59
CA ILE A 156 -5.83 -8.30 43.00
C ILE A 156 -5.50 -8.95 44.35
N THR A 157 -6.42 -8.90 45.32
CA THR A 157 -6.25 -9.59 46.61
C THR A 157 -6.12 -11.11 46.41
N ALA A 158 -7.00 -11.74 45.61
CA ALA A 158 -6.93 -13.17 45.35
C ALA A 158 -5.67 -13.59 44.59
N GLN A 159 -5.19 -12.77 43.63
CA GLN A 159 -3.93 -12.98 42.92
C GLN A 159 -2.75 -12.96 43.87
N ASN A 160 -2.70 -11.98 44.78
CA ASN A 160 -1.64 -11.85 45.77
C ASN A 160 -1.61 -13.06 46.72
N GLU A 161 -2.76 -13.49 47.22
CA GLU A 161 -2.87 -14.67 48.09
C GLU A 161 -2.49 -15.96 47.36
N TYR A 162 -2.86 -16.11 46.09
CA TYR A 162 -2.47 -17.24 45.25
C TYR A 162 -0.96 -17.25 44.99
N ALA A 163 -0.35 -16.09 44.75
CA ALA A 163 1.09 -15.96 44.62
C ALA A 163 1.84 -16.41 45.89
N ASP A 164 1.35 -16.00 47.07
CA ASP A 164 1.98 -16.30 48.36
C ASP A 164 1.98 -17.81 48.70
N VAL A 165 0.88 -18.50 48.43
CA VAL A 165 0.82 -19.96 48.65
C VAL A 165 1.66 -20.74 47.62
N ASN A 166 1.75 -20.27 46.37
CA ASN A 166 2.65 -20.87 45.37
C ASN A 166 4.11 -20.65 45.73
N LYS A 167 4.48 -19.46 46.20
CA LYS A 167 5.82 -19.18 46.72
C LYS A 167 6.19 -20.14 47.88
N THR A 168 5.27 -20.34 48.81
CA THR A 168 5.46 -21.28 49.94
C THR A 168 5.64 -22.72 49.47
N LEU A 169 4.92 -23.15 48.42
CA LEU A 169 5.07 -24.47 47.81
C LEU A 169 6.38 -24.58 47.02
N ALA A 170 6.80 -23.51 46.35
CA ALA A 170 8.07 -23.44 45.63
C ALA A 170 9.27 -23.54 46.59
N ASP A 171 9.22 -22.84 47.72
CA ASP A 171 10.21 -22.93 48.82
C ASP A 171 10.32 -24.38 49.33
N PHE A 172 9.20 -25.11 49.44
CA PHE A 172 9.19 -26.52 49.82
C PHE A 172 9.86 -27.43 48.78
N TYR A 173 9.60 -27.22 47.47
CA TYR A 173 10.29 -27.97 46.41
C TYR A 173 11.78 -27.67 46.35
N GLN A 174 12.16 -26.40 46.53
CA GLN A 174 13.56 -25.98 46.54
C GLN A 174 14.33 -26.63 47.71
N THR A 175 13.71 -26.73 48.89
CA THR A 175 14.30 -27.38 50.07
C THR A 175 14.27 -28.91 50.01
N SER A 176 13.46 -29.49 49.13
CA SER A 176 13.34 -30.94 48.90
C SER A 176 14.19 -31.45 47.73
N ASP A 177 15.10 -30.61 47.20
CA ASP A 177 16.00 -30.93 46.08
C ASP A 177 15.25 -31.24 44.76
N ASP A 178 14.12 -30.56 44.52
CA ASP A 178 13.32 -30.65 43.28
C ASP A 178 13.27 -29.29 42.56
N PRO A 179 14.37 -28.88 41.90
CA PRO A 179 14.49 -27.53 41.32
C PRO A 179 13.56 -27.29 40.12
N ALA A 180 13.08 -28.35 39.46
CA ALA A 180 12.14 -28.21 38.34
C ALA A 180 10.74 -27.79 38.83
N ASN A 181 10.24 -28.45 39.87
CA ASN A 181 8.96 -28.07 40.48
C ASN A 181 9.07 -26.77 41.28
N ALA A 182 10.23 -26.47 41.88
CA ALA A 182 10.50 -25.18 42.49
C ALA A 182 10.43 -24.04 41.47
N LEU A 183 11.17 -24.15 40.35
CA LEU A 183 11.20 -23.13 39.30
C LEU A 183 9.81 -22.88 38.69
N SER A 184 9.12 -23.94 38.28
CA SER A 184 7.78 -23.80 37.70
C SER A 184 6.78 -23.15 38.67
N THR A 185 6.85 -23.48 39.96
CA THR A 185 5.97 -22.91 40.98
C THR A 185 6.35 -21.46 41.33
N TYR A 186 7.64 -21.10 41.37
CA TYR A 186 8.04 -19.70 41.51
C TYR A 186 7.65 -18.83 40.31
N LEU A 187 7.72 -19.36 39.08
CA LEU A 187 7.27 -18.65 37.88
C LEU A 187 5.75 -18.38 37.94
N ILE A 188 4.96 -19.32 38.47
CA ILE A 188 3.54 -19.09 38.74
C ILE A 188 3.36 -17.98 39.77
N ALA A 189 4.15 -17.96 40.85
CA ALA A 189 4.08 -16.89 41.85
C ALA A 189 4.50 -15.52 41.29
N GLN A 190 5.57 -15.47 40.48
CA GLN A 190 6.07 -14.26 39.83
C GLN A 190 5.04 -13.65 38.88
N LYS A 191 4.27 -14.49 38.16
CA LYS A 191 3.21 -14.02 37.28
C LYS A 191 2.19 -13.13 37.99
N TYR A 192 1.90 -13.41 39.27
CA TYR A 192 0.90 -12.68 40.04
C TYR A 192 1.50 -11.67 41.03
N LYS A 193 2.82 -11.72 41.28
CA LYS A 193 3.61 -10.71 42.02
C LYS A 193 4.96 -10.43 41.32
N PRO A 194 4.94 -9.73 40.16
CA PRO A 194 6.15 -9.56 39.34
C PRO A 194 7.23 -8.69 39.99
N THR A 195 6.87 -7.84 40.96
CA THR A 195 7.79 -6.92 41.65
C THR A 195 8.37 -7.47 42.96
N ASP A 196 8.04 -8.70 43.36
CA ASP A 196 8.61 -9.31 44.56
C ASP A 196 10.03 -9.81 44.28
N ALA A 197 11.03 -9.02 44.72
CA ALA A 197 12.45 -9.31 44.54
C ALA A 197 12.87 -10.67 45.11
N THR A 198 12.18 -11.18 46.13
CA THR A 198 12.51 -12.48 46.75
C THR A 198 12.09 -13.66 45.87
N ILE A 199 11.03 -13.50 45.05
CA ILE A 199 10.63 -14.51 44.06
C ILE A 199 11.63 -14.52 42.89
N ALA A 200 12.07 -13.34 42.44
CA ALA A 200 13.03 -13.22 41.35
C ALA A 200 14.41 -13.81 41.71
N GLU A 201 14.88 -13.57 42.94
CA GLU A 201 16.11 -14.17 43.46
C GLU A 201 16.01 -15.70 43.55
N ALA A 202 14.89 -16.22 44.08
CA ALA A 202 14.65 -17.65 44.20
C ALA A 202 14.50 -18.37 42.83
N ILE A 203 13.93 -17.72 41.82
CA ILE A 203 13.90 -18.22 40.43
C ILE A 203 15.31 -18.41 39.90
N THR A 204 16.20 -17.44 40.14
CA THR A 204 17.59 -17.49 39.68
C THR A 204 18.30 -18.68 40.33
N THR A 205 18.12 -18.88 41.64
CA THR A 205 18.67 -20.04 42.37
C THR A 205 18.11 -21.38 41.87
N ALA A 206 16.81 -21.45 41.58
CA ALA A 206 16.18 -22.65 41.03
C ALA A 206 16.66 -22.97 39.59
N GLN A 207 16.86 -21.93 38.76
CA GLN A 207 17.42 -22.06 37.40
C GLN A 207 18.87 -22.56 37.41
N GLU A 208 19.71 -22.04 38.31
CA GLU A 208 21.09 -22.53 38.48
C GLU A 208 21.12 -24.00 38.94
N SER A 209 20.22 -24.37 39.85
CA SER A 209 20.07 -25.76 40.33
C SER A 209 19.58 -26.71 39.21
N LEU A 210 18.65 -26.25 38.36
CA LEU A 210 18.10 -27.02 37.24
C LEU A 210 19.10 -27.17 36.08
N ALA A 211 19.84 -26.11 35.74
CA ALA A 211 20.89 -26.15 34.72
C ALA A 211 21.99 -27.17 35.04
N THR A 212 22.21 -27.45 36.33
CA THR A 212 23.16 -28.46 36.82
C THR A 212 22.61 -29.90 36.66
N LEU A 213 21.29 -30.08 36.61
CA LEU A 213 20.57 -31.37 36.46
C LEU A 213 20.27 -31.73 34.98
N GLU A 214 20.06 -30.74 34.12
CA GLU A 214 19.63 -30.92 32.72
C GLU A 214 20.71 -31.44 31.77
N ALA A 215 21.97 -31.48 32.20
CA ALA A 215 23.08 -32.05 31.41
C ALA A 215 22.94 -33.56 31.11
N ASN A 216 21.99 -34.28 31.72
CA ASN A 216 21.81 -35.74 31.54
C ASN A 216 20.42 -36.17 30.99
N LYS A 217 19.43 -35.29 30.80
CA LYS A 217 18.03 -35.68 30.51
C LYS A 217 17.63 -35.69 29.02
N ALA A 218 18.35 -34.97 28.16
CA ALA A 218 18.03 -34.82 26.73
C ALA A 218 18.02 -36.14 25.93
N GLN A 219 18.72 -37.17 26.40
CA GLN A 219 18.82 -38.47 25.71
C GLN A 219 17.59 -39.38 25.92
N PHE A 220 16.78 -39.17 26.97
CA PHE A 220 15.59 -39.99 27.26
C PHE A 220 14.31 -39.46 26.59
N GLU A 221 14.18 -38.15 26.40
CA GLU A 221 12.98 -37.52 25.83
C GLU A 221 12.84 -37.75 24.31
N ALA A 222 13.95 -38.00 23.61
CA ALA A 222 13.93 -38.36 22.19
C ALA A 222 13.24 -39.72 21.93
N VAL A 223 13.32 -40.66 22.88
CA VAL A 223 12.67 -41.97 22.77
C VAL A 223 11.18 -41.87 23.04
N ALA A 224 10.75 -41.10 24.05
CA ALA A 224 9.34 -40.92 24.39
C ALA A 224 8.52 -40.25 23.27
N ARG A 225 9.09 -39.24 22.60
CA ARG A 225 8.43 -38.56 21.46
C ARG A 225 8.22 -39.49 20.26
N LEU A 226 9.13 -40.42 20.01
CA LEU A 226 8.99 -41.42 18.94
C LEU A 226 7.96 -42.51 19.29
N GLU A 227 7.80 -42.85 20.59
CA GLU A 227 6.76 -43.77 21.06
C GLU A 227 5.35 -43.17 20.96
N GLU A 228 5.20 -41.89 21.30
CA GLU A 228 3.95 -41.13 21.15
C GLU A 228 3.53 -40.99 19.69
N LYS A 229 4.48 -40.66 18.81
CA LYS A 229 4.23 -40.58 17.36
C LYS A 229 3.81 -41.93 16.76
N LEU A 230 4.36 -43.05 17.25
CA LEU A 230 3.95 -44.39 16.80
C LEU A 230 2.54 -44.77 17.31
N SER A 231 2.16 -44.29 18.49
CA SER A 231 0.83 -44.45 19.09
C SER A 231 -0.26 -43.77 18.26
N ASP A 232 -0.02 -42.52 17.85
CA ASP A 232 -0.99 -41.73 17.06
C ASP A 232 -1.23 -42.32 15.67
N VAL A 233 -0.16 -42.76 14.99
CA VAL A 233 -0.27 -43.40 13.67
C VAL A 233 -0.96 -44.78 13.77
N GLY A 234 -0.85 -45.48 14.91
CA GLY A 234 -1.50 -46.77 15.17
C GLY A 234 -2.96 -46.69 15.64
N GLY A 235 -3.48 -45.48 15.94
CA GLY A 235 -4.77 -45.24 16.59
C GLY A 235 -6.02 -45.42 15.72
N ILE A 236 -5.89 -45.52 14.39
CA ILE A 236 -7.04 -45.72 13.49
C ILE A 236 -7.39 -47.22 13.41
N LYS A 237 -7.84 -47.80 14.53
CA LYS A 237 -8.53 -49.10 14.51
C LYS A 237 -10.03 -48.91 14.29
N ARG A 238 -10.42 -49.18 13.04
CA ARG A 238 -11.64 -49.89 12.60
C ARG A 238 -12.74 -50.09 13.67
N THR A 239 -13.78 -49.26 13.64
CA THR A 239 -15.15 -49.73 13.92
C THR A 239 -16.14 -49.10 12.94
N PHE A 240 -16.82 -49.97 12.19
CA PHE A 240 -17.77 -49.65 11.12
C PHE A 240 -19.08 -48.99 11.62
N LEU A 241 -19.27 -48.77 12.92
CA LEU A 241 -20.53 -48.30 13.52
C LEU A 241 -20.45 -46.96 14.28
N GLY A 242 -19.28 -46.36 14.45
CA GLY A 242 -19.12 -45.13 15.26
C GLY A 242 -19.54 -43.82 14.56
N SER A 243 -19.67 -43.81 13.23
CA SER A 243 -19.93 -42.59 12.45
C SER A 243 -21.41 -42.30 12.18
N LEU A 244 -22.33 -43.01 12.84
CA LEU A 244 -23.77 -42.94 12.52
C LEU A 244 -24.59 -42.09 13.50
N LEU A 245 -24.00 -41.61 14.61
CA LEU A 245 -24.79 -41.03 15.71
C LEU A 245 -24.38 -39.62 16.18
N GLU A 246 -23.37 -38.99 15.59
CA GLU A 246 -23.10 -37.56 15.84
C GLU A 246 -23.15 -36.79 14.54
N ASN A 247 -24.28 -36.11 14.34
CA ASN A 247 -24.58 -35.28 13.19
C ASN A 247 -24.67 -33.82 13.66
N PRO A 248 -23.61 -33.01 13.49
CA PRO A 248 -23.76 -31.58 13.45
C PRO A 248 -23.89 -31.16 11.99
N PHE A 249 -24.95 -30.41 11.67
CA PHE A 249 -25.19 -29.72 10.39
C PHE A 249 -25.77 -30.56 9.24
N ARG A 250 -27.10 -30.78 9.28
CA ARG A 250 -27.94 -30.74 8.08
C ARG A 250 -29.33 -30.17 8.38
N GLU A 251 -29.41 -28.84 8.38
CA GLU A 251 -30.57 -28.15 7.81
C GLU A 251 -30.05 -27.11 6.80
N THR A 252 -30.08 -27.45 5.52
CA THR A 252 -30.47 -26.50 4.47
C THR A 252 -31.21 -27.25 3.38
N ARG A 253 -32.36 -26.68 3.06
CA ARG A 253 -33.36 -27.16 2.12
C ARG A 253 -32.81 -27.07 0.70
N THR A 254 -32.91 -28.17 -0.05
CA THR A 254 -32.85 -28.14 -1.51
C THR A 254 -34.12 -27.47 -2.03
N ILE A 255 -34.00 -26.26 -2.57
CA ILE A 255 -35.00 -25.73 -3.51
C ILE A 255 -34.52 -26.10 -4.90
N VAL A 256 -35.34 -26.91 -5.57
CA VAL A 256 -35.17 -27.40 -6.93
C VAL A 256 -35.28 -26.22 -7.91
N GLN A 257 -34.34 -26.07 -8.84
CA GLN A 257 -34.47 -25.12 -9.94
C GLN A 257 -34.31 -25.81 -11.30
N TYR A 258 -35.17 -25.39 -12.21
CA TYR A 258 -35.46 -25.96 -13.52
C TYR A 258 -34.24 -26.07 -14.45
N TYR A 259 -34.22 -27.17 -15.20
CA TYR A 259 -33.24 -27.57 -16.21
C TYR A 259 -33.09 -26.56 -17.36
N LEU A 260 -31.84 -26.15 -17.62
CA LEU A 260 -31.31 -25.85 -18.96
C LEU A 260 -30.22 -26.90 -19.19
N GLU A 261 -30.39 -27.74 -20.21
CA GLU A 261 -29.68 -29.03 -20.34
C GLU A 261 -28.24 -28.92 -20.86
N GLU A 262 -27.77 -27.75 -21.26
CA GLU A 262 -26.35 -27.52 -21.60
C GLU A 262 -25.89 -26.19 -21.01
N PHE A 263 -25.34 -26.24 -19.79
CA PHE A 263 -24.58 -25.14 -19.21
C PHE A 263 -23.12 -25.55 -19.21
N ASP A 264 -22.29 -24.83 -19.94
CA ASP A 264 -20.85 -24.89 -19.73
C ASP A 264 -20.57 -24.32 -18.34
N TYR A 265 -20.12 -25.16 -17.42
CA TYR A 265 -19.86 -24.79 -16.01
C TYR A 265 -18.73 -23.77 -15.85
N THR A 266 -18.11 -23.33 -16.95
CA THR A 266 -17.06 -22.30 -16.97
C THR A 266 -17.59 -20.88 -17.11
N ALA A 267 -18.85 -20.67 -17.52
CA ALA A 267 -19.39 -19.33 -17.78
C ALA A 267 -20.21 -18.78 -16.59
N ASP A 268 -19.83 -17.61 -16.10
CA ASP A 268 -20.58 -16.80 -15.14
C ASP A 268 -21.99 -16.45 -15.69
N ARG A 269 -23.07 -16.63 -14.90
CA ARG A 269 -24.45 -16.27 -15.31
C ARG A 269 -24.61 -14.80 -15.68
N CYS A 270 -23.70 -13.92 -15.31
CA CYS A 270 -23.64 -12.55 -15.81
C CYS A 270 -23.58 -12.53 -17.36
N ALA A 271 -22.81 -13.41 -18.00
CA ALA A 271 -22.72 -13.49 -19.46
C ALA A 271 -24.07 -13.84 -20.12
N THR A 272 -24.87 -14.70 -19.48
CA THR A 272 -26.22 -15.05 -19.97
C THR A 272 -27.26 -13.95 -19.79
N CYS A 273 -27.01 -12.95 -18.94
CA CYS A 273 -27.89 -11.77 -18.80
C CYS A 273 -27.39 -10.58 -19.63
N HIS A 274 -26.09 -10.52 -19.94
CA HIS A 274 -25.39 -9.43 -20.63
C HIS A 274 -24.92 -9.85 -22.04
N PHE A 275 -25.85 -10.32 -22.89
CA PHE A 275 -25.55 -10.93 -24.20
C PHE A 275 -24.75 -10.08 -25.22
N SER A 276 -24.61 -8.77 -25.02
CA SER A 276 -23.94 -7.85 -25.95
C SER A 276 -22.64 -7.25 -25.40
N VAL A 277 -22.17 -7.74 -24.25
CA VAL A 277 -21.04 -7.14 -23.50
C VAL A 277 -19.70 -7.16 -24.27
N ASP A 278 -19.55 -8.00 -25.28
CA ASP A 278 -18.33 -8.14 -26.09
C ASP A 278 -18.56 -7.90 -27.60
N ARG A 279 -19.79 -7.55 -28.00
CA ARG A 279 -20.20 -7.50 -29.41
C ARG A 279 -20.04 -6.09 -29.98
N SER A 280 -19.19 -5.96 -31.00
CA SER A 280 -19.10 -4.74 -31.83
C SER A 280 -20.48 -4.35 -32.38
N GLY A 281 -20.79 -3.05 -32.39
CA GLY A 281 -22.10 -2.55 -32.83
C GLY A 281 -23.05 -2.19 -31.67
N TYR A 282 -22.65 -2.48 -30.43
CA TYR A 282 -23.37 -2.13 -29.21
C TYR A 282 -22.61 -1.11 -28.36
N ASP A 283 -21.67 -0.40 -28.98
CA ASP A 283 -20.84 0.61 -28.34
C ASP A 283 -21.70 1.71 -27.68
N PRO A 284 -21.35 2.20 -26.47
CA PRO A 284 -22.12 3.24 -25.80
C PRO A 284 -22.07 4.58 -26.54
N LYS A 285 -20.99 4.80 -27.30
CA LYS A 285 -20.76 5.92 -28.21
C LYS A 285 -20.25 5.38 -29.54
N ALA A 286 -20.62 6.04 -30.62
CA ALA A 286 -20.19 5.67 -31.96
C ALA A 286 -19.84 6.93 -32.78
N ASP A 287 -18.82 6.79 -33.61
CA ASP A 287 -18.37 7.81 -34.55
C ASP A 287 -18.50 7.27 -35.97
N GLU A 288 -18.98 8.11 -36.88
CA GLU A 288 -19.14 7.78 -38.28
C GLU A 288 -18.69 8.93 -39.17
N ILE A 289 -17.96 8.56 -40.23
CA ILE A 289 -17.55 9.47 -41.29
C ILE A 289 -18.19 8.98 -42.58
N PHE A 290 -18.88 9.86 -43.28
CA PHE A 290 -19.50 9.57 -44.58
C PHE A 290 -19.62 10.83 -45.43
N GLU A 291 -19.60 10.67 -46.75
CA GLU A 291 -19.83 11.78 -47.68
C GLU A 291 -21.34 11.96 -47.94
N VAL A 292 -21.77 13.22 -48.03
CA VAL A 292 -23.11 13.61 -48.49
C VAL A 292 -23.03 14.42 -49.77
N ASP A 293 -23.96 14.17 -50.69
CA ASP A 293 -24.09 14.88 -51.96
C ASP A 293 -25.57 15.15 -52.23
N GLY A 294 -26.02 16.36 -51.86
CA GLY A 294 -27.39 16.82 -52.00
C GLY A 294 -27.74 17.21 -53.44
N ASP A 295 -28.91 16.75 -53.91
CA ASP A 295 -29.39 17.04 -55.27
C ASP A 295 -30.05 18.43 -55.42
N GLY A 296 -30.18 19.18 -54.31
CA GLY A 296 -30.82 20.49 -54.25
C GLY A 296 -32.35 20.46 -54.34
N GLU A 297 -32.97 19.28 -54.47
CA GLU A 297 -34.43 19.11 -54.61
C GLU A 297 -35.04 18.33 -53.44
N ASN A 298 -34.31 17.36 -52.87
CA ASN A 298 -34.77 16.48 -51.81
C ASN A 298 -33.87 16.58 -50.56
N LEU A 299 -34.47 16.48 -49.37
CA LEU A 299 -33.71 16.42 -48.12
C LEU A 299 -32.84 15.17 -48.09
N VAL A 300 -31.55 15.35 -47.77
CA VAL A 300 -30.59 14.26 -47.66
C VAL A 300 -30.82 13.50 -46.37
N LYS A 301 -30.86 12.17 -46.44
CA LYS A 301 -31.00 11.29 -45.27
C LYS A 301 -29.90 10.26 -45.21
N HIS A 302 -29.31 10.09 -44.04
CA HIS A 302 -28.30 9.08 -43.76
C HIS A 302 -28.76 8.17 -42.61
N GLN A 303 -28.70 6.85 -42.82
CA GLN A 303 -28.94 5.89 -41.75
C GLN A 303 -27.60 5.60 -41.08
N LEU A 304 -27.47 6.00 -39.83
CA LEU A 304 -26.33 5.69 -38.99
C LEU A 304 -26.20 4.17 -38.81
N LYS A 305 -24.96 3.66 -38.71
CA LYS A 305 -24.65 2.24 -38.47
C LYS A 305 -25.36 1.70 -37.24
N HIS A 306 -25.60 2.53 -36.22
CA HIS A 306 -26.33 2.13 -35.02
C HIS A 306 -27.79 2.63 -35.09
N PRO A 307 -28.78 1.74 -35.29
CA PRO A 307 -30.19 2.10 -35.51
C PRO A 307 -30.95 2.48 -34.23
N LYS A 308 -30.23 2.72 -33.13
CA LYS A 308 -30.79 3.22 -31.88
C LYS A 308 -29.86 4.29 -31.35
N VAL A 309 -30.33 5.52 -31.39
CA VAL A 309 -29.56 6.70 -30.97
C VAL A 309 -30.34 7.45 -29.91
N LYS A 310 -29.63 8.23 -29.09
CA LYS A 310 -30.23 9.15 -28.14
C LYS A 310 -30.14 10.56 -28.74
N PRO A 311 -31.21 11.08 -29.35
CA PRO A 311 -31.17 12.40 -29.99
C PRO A 311 -30.82 13.51 -29.00
N GLY A 312 -30.10 14.53 -29.48
CA GLY A 312 -29.52 15.61 -28.68
C GLY A 312 -28.22 15.25 -27.95
N SER A 313 -27.60 14.10 -28.26
CA SER A 313 -26.26 13.73 -27.77
C SER A 313 -25.17 13.83 -28.83
N GLU A 314 -25.59 14.15 -30.05
CA GLU A 314 -24.77 14.16 -31.25
C GLU A 314 -23.97 15.45 -31.45
N THR A 315 -22.77 15.29 -31.99
CA THR A 315 -21.95 16.37 -32.56
C THR A 315 -21.75 16.06 -34.03
N ILE A 316 -22.02 17.02 -34.92
CA ILE A 316 -21.89 16.85 -36.37
C ILE A 316 -20.94 17.92 -36.89
N ILE A 317 -19.94 17.49 -37.66
CA ILE A 317 -19.00 18.35 -38.37
C ILE A 317 -19.20 18.10 -39.86
N ILE A 318 -19.36 19.16 -40.64
CA ILE A 318 -19.47 19.12 -42.10
C ILE A 318 -18.30 19.91 -42.68
N ASP A 319 -17.43 19.25 -43.45
CA ASP A 319 -16.22 19.86 -44.04
C ASP A 319 -15.34 20.63 -43.02
N GLY A 320 -15.25 20.10 -41.80
CA GLY A 320 -14.43 20.67 -40.72
C GLY A 320 -15.07 21.83 -39.94
N PHE A 321 -16.36 22.11 -40.13
CA PHE A 321 -17.13 23.09 -39.35
C PHE A 321 -18.28 22.43 -38.58
N ASP A 322 -18.51 22.86 -37.33
CA ASP A 322 -19.63 22.37 -36.50
C ASP A 322 -20.97 22.75 -37.12
N ALA A 323 -21.86 21.77 -37.32
CA ALA A 323 -23.21 22.00 -37.80
C ALA A 323 -24.13 22.48 -36.65
N GLU A 324 -24.92 23.51 -36.90
CA GLU A 324 -25.88 24.01 -35.90
C GLU A 324 -27.10 23.06 -35.77
N THR A 325 -27.75 23.04 -34.60
CA THR A 325 -28.84 22.08 -34.30
C THR A 325 -30.10 22.26 -35.15
N ASP A 326 -30.23 23.37 -35.89
CA ASP A 326 -31.30 23.61 -36.86
C ASP A 326 -30.93 23.19 -38.29
N GLU A 327 -29.68 22.79 -38.54
CA GLU A 327 -29.20 22.33 -39.84
C GLU A 327 -29.52 20.85 -40.11
N TYR A 328 -29.88 20.08 -39.08
CA TYR A 328 -30.21 18.66 -39.18
C TYR A 328 -31.28 18.21 -38.17
N GLU A 329 -31.88 17.05 -38.42
CA GLU A 329 -32.75 16.33 -37.49
C GLU A 329 -32.28 14.88 -37.34
N LEU A 330 -31.94 14.46 -36.12
CA LEU A 330 -31.61 13.07 -35.80
C LEU A 330 -32.77 12.37 -35.09
N SER A 331 -33.22 11.26 -35.67
CA SER A 331 -34.30 10.43 -35.12
C SER A 331 -33.77 9.34 -34.18
N GLU A 332 -34.63 8.85 -33.27
CA GLU A 332 -34.27 7.78 -32.32
C GLU A 332 -33.87 6.45 -33.01
N ASP A 333 -34.34 6.21 -34.25
CA ASP A 333 -33.96 5.06 -35.08
C ASP A 333 -32.65 5.29 -35.88
N GLY A 334 -31.93 6.37 -35.59
CA GLY A 334 -30.62 6.66 -36.17
C GLY A 334 -30.67 7.17 -37.61
N VAL A 335 -31.81 7.71 -38.04
CA VAL A 335 -31.89 8.42 -39.33
C VAL A 335 -31.58 9.89 -39.11
N LEU A 336 -30.44 10.33 -39.65
CA LEU A 336 -30.04 11.72 -39.73
C LEU A 336 -30.63 12.34 -41.01
N THR A 337 -31.37 13.43 -40.88
CA THR A 337 -31.95 14.18 -42.01
C THR A 337 -31.37 15.59 -42.02
N PHE A 338 -30.68 15.98 -43.09
CA PHE A 338 -30.19 17.34 -43.26
C PHE A 338 -31.33 18.24 -43.72
N THR A 339 -31.43 19.43 -43.14
CA THR A 339 -32.50 20.40 -43.46
C THR A 339 -32.22 21.17 -44.75
N ASP A 340 -30.96 21.25 -45.19
CA ASP A 340 -30.56 21.79 -46.49
C ASP A 340 -30.46 20.67 -47.56
N PRO A 341 -31.31 20.70 -48.61
CA PRO A 341 -31.21 19.79 -49.77
C PRO A 341 -29.92 19.90 -50.58
N GLY A 342 -29.14 20.99 -50.41
CA GLY A 342 -27.89 21.25 -51.11
C GLY A 342 -26.62 20.92 -50.32
N VAL A 343 -26.73 20.25 -49.16
CA VAL A 343 -25.57 19.87 -48.34
C VAL A 343 -24.58 19.00 -49.14
N PHE A 344 -23.30 19.36 -49.08
CA PHE A 344 -22.22 18.64 -49.75
C PHE A 344 -20.97 18.68 -48.85
N GLY A 345 -20.29 17.56 -48.70
CA GLY A 345 -19.06 17.47 -47.91
C GLY A 345 -18.86 16.14 -47.19
N GLU A 346 -17.72 16.01 -46.52
CA GLU A 346 -17.48 14.92 -45.56
C GLU A 346 -18.17 15.28 -44.24
N VAL A 347 -19.04 14.38 -43.78
CA VAL A 347 -19.74 14.51 -42.51
C VAL A 347 -19.11 13.58 -41.51
N GLU A 348 -18.64 14.14 -40.40
CA GLU A 348 -18.24 13.41 -39.21
C GLU A 348 -19.32 13.58 -38.15
N ILE A 349 -19.85 12.46 -37.62
CA ILE A 349 -20.83 12.49 -36.54
C ILE A 349 -20.39 11.59 -35.39
N SER A 350 -20.48 12.14 -34.18
CA SER A 350 -20.32 11.43 -32.91
C SER A 350 -21.63 11.41 -32.14
N TYR A 351 -22.08 10.27 -31.61
CA TYR A 351 -23.38 10.18 -30.93
C TYR A 351 -23.46 9.08 -29.84
N GLU A 352 -24.36 9.22 -28.86
CA GLU A 352 -24.64 8.17 -27.87
C GLU A 352 -25.70 7.17 -28.38
N THR A 353 -25.47 5.88 -28.18
CA THR A 353 -26.45 4.86 -28.57
C THR A 353 -27.63 4.78 -27.60
N GLY A 354 -28.83 4.54 -28.12
CA GLY A 354 -30.07 4.34 -27.37
C GLY A 354 -30.19 2.95 -26.73
N TYR A 355 -29.11 2.16 -26.69
CA TYR A 355 -29.12 0.83 -26.07
C TYR A 355 -29.18 0.95 -24.55
N ARG A 356 -29.86 -0.01 -23.91
CA ARG A 356 -29.81 -0.13 -22.44
C ARG A 356 -28.39 -0.49 -22.03
N SER A 357 -27.92 0.02 -20.89
CA SER A 357 -26.56 -0.22 -20.39
C SER A 357 -26.16 -1.70 -20.31
N VAL A 358 -27.12 -2.59 -20.04
CA VAL A 358 -26.89 -4.06 -19.98
C VAL A 358 -26.67 -4.71 -21.35
N LEU A 359 -27.02 -3.99 -22.42
CA LEU A 359 -26.84 -4.38 -23.82
C LEU A 359 -25.71 -3.59 -24.49
N GLN A 360 -25.01 -2.72 -23.78
CA GLN A 360 -23.86 -2.01 -24.32
C GLN A 360 -22.60 -2.88 -24.22
N THR A 361 -21.68 -2.72 -25.17
CA THR A 361 -20.37 -3.39 -25.11
C THR A 361 -19.52 -2.83 -23.97
N HIS A 362 -18.57 -3.63 -23.51
CA HIS A 362 -17.63 -3.26 -22.47
C HIS A 362 -16.70 -2.12 -22.93
N PRO A 363 -16.43 -1.11 -22.09
CA PRO A 363 -15.45 -0.08 -22.40
C PRO A 363 -14.04 -0.67 -22.54
N GLU A 364 -13.17 -0.04 -23.34
CA GLU A 364 -11.75 -0.41 -23.47
C GLU A 364 -11.54 -1.89 -23.86
N ARG A 365 -12.42 -2.44 -24.71
CA ARG A 365 -12.43 -3.87 -25.10
C ARG A 365 -11.06 -4.36 -25.57
N ASP A 366 -10.36 -3.55 -26.35
CA ASP A 366 -9.09 -3.90 -26.97
C ASP A 366 -7.93 -4.00 -25.97
N VAL A 367 -8.15 -3.56 -24.72
CA VAL A 367 -7.18 -3.64 -23.63
C VAL A 367 -7.67 -4.55 -22.50
N LEU A 368 -8.87 -4.33 -21.99
CA LEU A 368 -9.40 -5.08 -20.85
C LEU A 368 -9.85 -6.48 -21.28
N LEU A 369 -10.75 -6.61 -22.25
CA LEU A 369 -11.29 -7.91 -22.66
C LEU A 369 -10.35 -8.69 -23.58
N ALA A 370 -9.50 -8.01 -24.38
CA ALA A 370 -8.46 -8.67 -25.17
C ALA A 370 -7.44 -9.40 -24.28
N LYS A 371 -7.09 -8.81 -23.13
CA LYS A 371 -6.19 -9.43 -22.14
C LYS A 371 -6.92 -10.34 -21.15
N HIS A 372 -8.22 -10.11 -20.94
CA HIS A 372 -9.08 -10.91 -20.05
C HIS A 372 -10.34 -11.42 -20.78
N PRO A 373 -10.22 -12.46 -21.64
CA PRO A 373 -11.36 -13.00 -22.38
C PRO A 373 -12.47 -13.47 -21.44
N VAL A 374 -13.70 -13.00 -21.64
CA VAL A 374 -14.84 -13.26 -20.74
C VAL A 374 -15.18 -14.74 -20.68
N GLU A 375 -14.92 -15.50 -21.74
CA GLU A 375 -15.12 -16.95 -21.78
C GLU A 375 -14.19 -17.71 -20.83
N LYS A 376 -13.02 -17.12 -20.52
CA LYS A 376 -12.04 -17.69 -19.60
C LYS A 376 -12.21 -17.16 -18.18
N PHE A 377 -12.45 -15.87 -18.03
CA PHE A 377 -12.46 -15.20 -16.74
C PHE A 377 -13.85 -15.07 -16.12
N GLY A 378 -14.91 -15.05 -16.93
CA GLY A 378 -16.24 -14.63 -16.48
C GLY A 378 -16.27 -13.15 -16.08
N CYS A 379 -17.36 -12.71 -15.43
CA CYS A 379 -17.53 -11.30 -15.02
C CYS A 379 -17.23 -11.09 -13.52
N THR A 380 -17.45 -12.12 -12.70
CA THR A 380 -17.31 -12.09 -11.24
C THR A 380 -15.91 -11.72 -10.79
N PRO A 381 -14.81 -12.17 -11.45
CA PRO A 381 -13.48 -11.76 -11.03
C PRO A 381 -13.23 -10.26 -11.10
N CYS A 382 -13.87 -9.55 -12.04
CA CYS A 382 -13.74 -8.11 -12.20
C CYS A 382 -14.81 -7.36 -11.39
N HIS A 383 -16.07 -7.74 -11.53
CA HIS A 383 -17.21 -7.01 -10.96
C HIS A 383 -17.62 -7.49 -9.56
N GLY A 384 -17.09 -8.61 -9.05
CA GLY A 384 -17.62 -9.25 -7.85
C GLY A 384 -18.96 -9.94 -8.11
N GLY A 385 -19.75 -10.15 -7.05
CA GLY A 385 -21.01 -10.89 -7.13
C GLY A 385 -20.84 -12.41 -7.11
N GLN A 386 -21.86 -13.11 -7.59
CA GLN A 386 -22.01 -14.55 -7.50
C GLN A 386 -22.39 -15.13 -8.85
N GLY A 387 -21.41 -15.44 -9.69
CA GLY A 387 -21.67 -15.97 -11.02
C GLY A 387 -22.46 -17.29 -11.08
N HIS A 388 -22.57 -18.02 -9.96
CA HIS A 388 -23.38 -19.23 -9.82
C HIS A 388 -24.83 -18.97 -9.34
N GLY A 389 -25.17 -17.72 -9.00
CA GLY A 389 -26.47 -17.35 -8.45
C GLY A 389 -27.63 -17.65 -9.40
N LEU A 390 -28.66 -18.35 -8.93
CA LEU A 390 -29.70 -18.87 -9.82
C LEU A 390 -30.78 -17.85 -10.25
N THR A 391 -30.73 -16.62 -9.74
CA THR A 391 -31.62 -15.49 -10.08
C THR A 391 -30.81 -14.20 -10.14
N ALA A 392 -31.28 -13.16 -10.84
CA ALA A 392 -30.58 -11.88 -10.90
C ALA A 392 -30.24 -11.30 -9.51
N LYS A 393 -31.20 -11.38 -8.57
CA LYS A 393 -31.00 -10.95 -7.18
C LYS A 393 -29.90 -11.77 -6.48
N ALA A 394 -29.91 -13.09 -6.65
CA ALA A 394 -28.89 -13.97 -6.06
C ALA A 394 -27.52 -13.84 -6.74
N ALA A 395 -27.47 -13.52 -8.04
CA ALA A 395 -26.24 -13.38 -8.81
C ALA A 395 -25.52 -12.06 -8.54
N HIS A 396 -26.26 -10.96 -8.33
CA HIS A 396 -25.65 -9.68 -8.00
C HIS A 396 -25.25 -9.54 -6.51
N ALA A 397 -25.77 -10.41 -5.63
CA ALA A 397 -25.47 -10.42 -4.19
C ALA A 397 -25.41 -9.01 -3.58
N LEU A 398 -26.48 -8.22 -3.78
CA LEU A 398 -26.50 -6.78 -3.49
C LEU A 398 -26.13 -6.46 -2.04
N THR A 399 -26.55 -7.28 -1.09
CA THR A 399 -26.06 -7.24 0.29
C THR A 399 -25.40 -8.56 0.67
N HIS A 400 -24.42 -8.50 1.57
CA HIS A 400 -23.85 -9.69 2.19
C HIS A 400 -24.89 -10.48 3.01
N SER A 401 -25.86 -9.77 3.59
CA SER A 401 -26.91 -10.34 4.45
C SER A 401 -27.91 -11.20 3.68
N GLU A 402 -28.10 -10.95 2.39
CA GLU A 402 -29.14 -11.66 1.67
C GLU A 402 -28.71 -13.08 1.31
N TYR A 403 -27.50 -13.36 0.77
CA TYR A 403 -27.10 -14.75 0.51
C TYR A 403 -25.58 -15.09 0.46
N TRP A 404 -24.58 -14.17 0.47
CA TRP A 404 -23.16 -14.52 0.16
C TRP A 404 -22.06 -13.56 0.67
N LEU A 405 -20.77 -13.97 0.55
CA LEU A 405 -19.56 -13.23 0.99
C LEU A 405 -19.04 -12.13 0.05
N THR A 406 -19.54 -12.00 -1.19
CA THR A 406 -19.01 -11.02 -2.16
C THR A 406 -20.11 -10.32 -2.99
N PRO A 407 -20.37 -9.02 -2.79
CA PRO A 407 -21.32 -8.23 -3.57
C PRO A 407 -20.75 -7.79 -4.91
N VAL A 408 -21.61 -7.33 -5.83
CA VAL A 408 -21.17 -6.66 -7.07
C VAL A 408 -20.66 -5.26 -6.75
N LEU A 409 -19.40 -5.02 -7.09
CA LEU A 409 -18.69 -3.76 -6.85
C LEU A 409 -19.19 -2.65 -7.79
N GLY A 410 -19.37 -1.45 -7.23
CA GLY A 410 -19.89 -0.29 -7.95
C GLY A 410 -21.43 -0.21 -8.02
N LEU A 411 -22.13 -1.17 -7.41
CA LEU A 411 -23.56 -1.06 -7.12
C LEU A 411 -23.78 -0.72 -5.64
N ASP A 412 -24.75 0.14 -5.38
CA ASP A 412 -25.25 0.42 -4.04
C ASP A 412 -25.82 -0.86 -3.41
N GLU A 413 -25.35 -1.19 -2.20
CA GLU A 413 -25.69 -2.44 -1.54
C GLU A 413 -27.19 -2.53 -1.19
N HIS A 414 -27.86 -1.40 -0.96
CA HIS A 414 -29.24 -1.33 -0.49
C HIS A 414 -30.26 -1.25 -1.65
N THR A 415 -29.88 -0.64 -2.76
CA THR A 415 -30.77 -0.32 -3.89
C THR A 415 -30.44 -1.10 -5.16
N GLY A 416 -29.24 -1.67 -5.26
CA GLY A 416 -28.75 -2.39 -6.44
C GLY A 416 -28.60 -1.55 -7.70
N ARG A 417 -28.51 -0.23 -7.55
CA ARG A 417 -28.28 0.73 -8.66
C ARG A 417 -26.81 1.14 -8.66
N LYS A 418 -26.30 1.62 -9.80
CA LYS A 418 -24.95 2.21 -9.84
C LYS A 418 -24.89 3.36 -8.84
N SER A 419 -23.90 3.33 -7.97
CA SER A 419 -23.64 4.40 -7.00
C SER A 419 -22.44 5.21 -7.48
N ASP A 420 -22.61 6.52 -7.54
CA ASP A 420 -21.49 7.44 -7.80
C ASP A 420 -20.48 7.41 -6.63
N GLU A 421 -20.92 7.07 -5.42
CA GLU A 421 -20.07 6.98 -4.21
C GLU A 421 -19.19 5.72 -4.22
N LEU A 422 -19.69 4.62 -4.78
CA LEU A 422 -18.96 3.34 -4.92
C LEU A 422 -18.28 3.20 -6.29
N LYS A 423 -18.29 4.26 -7.09
CA LYS A 423 -17.59 4.30 -8.39
C LYS A 423 -16.10 4.01 -8.17
N GLY A 424 -15.53 3.14 -9.00
CA GLY A 424 -14.12 2.72 -8.89
C GLY A 424 -13.87 1.51 -7.99
N TYR A 425 -14.82 1.07 -7.15
CA TYR A 425 -14.64 -0.11 -6.29
C TYR A 425 -14.33 -1.39 -7.08
N MET A 426 -14.83 -1.48 -8.31
CA MET A 426 -14.51 -2.56 -9.25
C MET A 426 -12.99 -2.70 -9.47
N GLU A 427 -12.24 -1.60 -9.43
CA GLU A 427 -10.79 -1.60 -9.61
C GLU A 427 -10.07 -2.37 -8.49
N SER A 428 -10.66 -2.49 -7.30
CA SER A 428 -10.09 -3.25 -6.18
C SER A 428 -9.81 -4.71 -6.54
N ASN A 429 -10.61 -5.30 -7.43
CA ASN A 429 -10.42 -6.68 -7.87
C ASN A 429 -9.20 -6.85 -8.79
N CYS A 430 -8.73 -5.79 -9.46
CA CYS A 430 -7.55 -5.88 -10.34
C CYS A 430 -6.31 -6.35 -9.57
N ARG A 431 -6.14 -5.87 -8.32
CA ARG A 431 -5.02 -6.24 -7.46
C ARG A 431 -4.99 -7.74 -7.14
N ARG A 432 -6.13 -8.43 -7.11
CA ARG A 432 -6.20 -9.85 -6.76
C ARG A 432 -5.51 -10.78 -7.76
N CYS A 433 -5.28 -10.32 -8.99
CA CYS A 433 -4.50 -11.03 -10.01
C CYS A 433 -3.21 -10.31 -10.41
N HIS A 434 -3.07 -9.03 -10.07
CA HIS A 434 -1.92 -8.19 -10.37
C HIS A 434 -1.24 -7.70 -9.09
N ASP A 435 -1.13 -8.55 -8.08
CA ASP A 435 -0.45 -8.17 -6.84
C ASP A 435 1.05 -7.93 -7.11
N GLY A 436 1.64 -6.96 -6.41
CA GLY A 436 3.07 -6.63 -6.52
C GLY A 436 3.49 -5.65 -7.62
N VAL A 437 2.61 -5.24 -8.53
CA VAL A 437 2.92 -4.19 -9.54
C VAL A 437 2.46 -2.81 -9.06
N MET A 438 3.30 -1.78 -9.19
CA MET A 438 2.93 -0.40 -8.81
C MET A 438 1.91 0.21 -9.76
N LYS A 439 1.90 -0.25 -11.02
CA LYS A 439 1.01 0.23 -12.07
C LYS A 439 0.49 -0.96 -12.87
N LEU A 440 -0.83 -1.05 -13.01
CA LEU A 440 -1.47 -2.07 -13.83
C LEU A 440 -1.20 -1.75 -15.30
N ASP A 441 -0.30 -2.52 -15.92
CA ASP A 441 0.25 -2.35 -17.29
C ASP A 441 -0.54 -1.36 -18.16
N PHE A 442 0.07 -0.19 -18.39
CA PHE A 442 -0.41 0.80 -19.34
C PHE A 442 -0.75 0.12 -20.66
N GLY A 443 -2.04 0.07 -21.00
CA GLY A 443 -2.41 0.03 -22.39
C GLY A 443 -1.94 1.33 -23.04
N VAL A 444 -1.36 1.22 -24.21
CA VAL A 444 -1.16 2.38 -25.08
C VAL A 444 -2.51 2.68 -25.72
N ASN A 445 -2.98 3.92 -25.65
CA ASN A 445 -4.16 4.30 -26.42
C ASN A 445 -3.82 4.04 -27.91
N PRO A 446 -4.56 3.16 -28.62
CA PRO A 446 -4.22 2.78 -29.99
C PRO A 446 -4.28 3.96 -30.99
N GLU A 447 -4.98 5.03 -30.64
CA GLU A 447 -5.17 6.22 -31.47
C GLU A 447 -4.13 7.31 -31.19
N THR A 448 -3.65 7.43 -29.94
CA THR A 448 -2.76 8.53 -29.52
C THR A 448 -1.33 8.10 -29.17
N ASP A 449 -1.07 6.80 -29.04
CA ASP A 449 0.21 6.23 -28.60
C ASP A 449 0.63 6.68 -27.17
N ILE A 450 -0.31 7.18 -26.36
CA ILE A 450 -0.07 7.67 -25.00
C ILE A 450 -0.40 6.56 -23.96
N PRO A 451 0.45 6.33 -22.95
CA PRO A 451 0.15 5.43 -21.82
C PRO A 451 -1.11 5.86 -21.04
N LYS A 452 -2.06 4.94 -20.81
CA LYS A 452 -3.27 5.16 -19.98
C LYS A 452 -3.35 4.19 -18.80
N ASP A 453 -3.65 4.69 -17.60
CA ASP A 453 -3.97 3.88 -16.42
C ASP A 453 -5.46 3.47 -16.45
N TYR A 454 -5.75 2.18 -16.37
CA TYR A 454 -7.10 1.60 -16.44
C TYR A 454 -7.73 1.35 -15.06
N ALA A 455 -6.98 1.57 -13.97
CA ALA A 455 -7.47 1.46 -12.61
C ALA A 455 -6.88 2.58 -11.72
N PRO A 456 -7.13 3.86 -12.07
CA PRO A 456 -6.50 5.00 -11.43
C PRO A 456 -6.86 5.18 -9.95
N ASN A 457 -8.04 4.76 -9.49
CA ASN A 457 -8.42 4.84 -8.08
C ASN A 457 -7.66 3.81 -7.24
N LEU A 458 -7.46 2.60 -7.78
CA LEU A 458 -6.62 1.60 -7.13
C LEU A 458 -5.15 2.05 -7.10
N THR A 459 -4.61 2.52 -8.23
CA THR A 459 -3.23 3.04 -8.31
C THR A 459 -3.02 4.17 -7.31
N LYS A 460 -3.93 5.16 -7.28
CA LYS A 460 -3.90 6.26 -6.31
C LYS A 460 -4.01 5.76 -4.87
N GLY A 461 -4.88 4.77 -4.60
CA GLY A 461 -5.01 4.16 -3.29
C GLY A 461 -3.73 3.48 -2.79
N MET A 462 -3.05 2.75 -3.68
CA MET A 462 -1.74 2.12 -3.41
C MET A 462 -0.66 3.15 -3.11
N GLU A 463 -0.58 4.19 -3.94
CA GLU A 463 0.36 5.30 -3.75
C GLU A 463 0.12 6.01 -2.42
N LEU A 464 -1.13 6.36 -2.09
CA LEU A 464 -1.48 6.99 -0.81
C LEU A 464 -1.14 6.08 0.38
N PHE A 465 -1.44 4.78 0.31
CA PHE A 465 -1.17 3.85 1.40
C PHE A 465 0.33 3.70 1.71
N GLU A 466 1.17 3.75 0.67
CA GLU A 466 2.63 3.78 0.79
C GLU A 466 3.11 5.15 1.31
N ASN A 467 2.69 6.25 0.69
CA ASN A 467 3.12 7.61 1.01
C ASN A 467 2.68 8.11 2.40
N LEU A 468 1.52 7.65 2.90
CA LEU A 468 1.05 7.97 4.25
C LEU A 468 1.65 7.04 5.32
N GLY A 469 2.37 5.99 4.92
CA GLY A 469 2.99 5.05 5.85
C GLY A 469 2.01 4.15 6.60
N CYS A 470 0.81 3.88 6.07
CA CYS A 470 -0.22 3.09 6.74
C CYS A 470 0.30 1.70 7.16
N HIS A 471 1.14 1.09 6.33
CA HIS A 471 1.83 -0.18 6.58
C HIS A 471 2.82 -0.16 7.76
N GLY A 472 3.27 1.02 8.21
CA GLY A 472 4.13 1.17 9.38
C GLY A 472 3.42 0.85 10.69
N CYS A 473 2.13 1.18 10.78
CA CYS A 473 1.29 0.88 11.94
C CYS A 473 0.41 -0.35 11.74
N HIS A 474 -0.04 -0.64 10.52
CA HIS A 474 -0.94 -1.76 10.23
C HIS A 474 -0.18 -2.97 9.66
N ALA A 475 -0.55 -4.18 10.11
CA ALA A 475 -0.10 -5.40 9.46
C ALA A 475 -0.91 -5.62 8.17
N VAL A 476 -0.22 -5.91 7.06
CA VAL A 476 -0.82 -6.20 5.74
C VAL A 476 0.08 -7.20 5.02
N GLU A 477 -0.49 -8.28 4.49
CA GLU A 477 0.23 -9.24 3.65
C GLU A 477 0.79 -8.55 2.38
N GLY A 478 1.97 -8.95 1.91
CA GLY A 478 2.70 -8.28 0.82
C GLY A 478 3.50 -7.04 1.24
N TYR A 479 2.97 -6.17 2.12
CA TYR A 479 3.72 -5.04 2.70
C TYR A 479 4.52 -5.43 3.94
N SER A 480 4.08 -6.45 4.69
CA SER A 480 4.77 -6.90 5.91
C SER A 480 5.83 -7.97 5.64
N ALA A 481 5.85 -8.54 4.42
CA ALA A 481 6.84 -9.53 3.98
C ALA A 481 8.12 -8.90 3.40
N LEU A 482 8.09 -7.59 3.13
CA LEU A 482 9.26 -6.83 2.73
C LEU A 482 10.01 -6.42 4.01
N GLU A 483 11.01 -7.19 4.41
CA GLU A 483 11.81 -6.98 5.65
C GLU A 483 12.52 -5.60 5.73
N LYS A 484 12.43 -4.77 4.68
CA LYS A 484 13.05 -3.45 4.56
C LYS A 484 12.20 -2.48 3.72
N ILE A 485 10.99 -2.16 4.18
CA ILE A 485 10.33 -0.95 3.66
C ILE A 485 10.90 0.24 4.43
N ASP A 486 11.48 1.19 3.69
CA ASP A 486 12.00 2.44 4.25
C ASP A 486 10.91 3.15 5.05
N LYS A 487 11.29 3.66 6.22
CA LYS A 487 10.41 4.43 7.09
C LYS A 487 10.02 5.73 6.38
N VAL A 488 8.70 6.01 6.31
CA VAL A 488 8.17 7.20 5.62
C VAL A 488 8.56 8.50 6.33
N GLY A 489 8.64 8.47 7.66
CA GLY A 489 9.10 9.58 8.47
C GLY A 489 10.63 9.60 8.57
N PRO A 490 11.24 10.79 8.69
CA PRO A 490 12.69 10.92 8.85
C PRO A 490 13.18 10.26 10.13
N ALA A 491 14.45 9.85 10.15
CA ALA A 491 15.13 9.40 11.35
C ALA A 491 15.15 10.50 12.43
N LEU A 492 14.88 10.11 13.68
CA LEU A 492 14.80 11.00 14.85
C LEU A 492 15.99 10.84 15.81
N ASP A 493 16.91 9.93 15.54
CA ASP A 493 18.12 9.62 16.33
C ASP A 493 19.02 10.83 16.63
N LYS A 494 18.90 11.91 15.84
CA LYS A 494 19.67 13.16 15.97
C LYS A 494 18.81 14.42 16.00
N ILE A 495 17.51 14.31 16.25
CA ILE A 495 16.55 15.42 16.11
C ILE A 495 16.88 16.62 16.99
N GLY A 496 17.41 16.42 18.20
CA GLY A 496 17.77 17.48 19.15
C GLY A 496 18.88 18.42 18.66
N SER A 497 19.74 17.95 17.77
CA SER A 497 20.78 18.76 17.11
C SER A 497 20.28 19.45 15.83
N LYS A 498 19.15 19.00 15.27
CA LYS A 498 18.57 19.51 14.04
C LYS A 498 17.64 20.69 14.27
N VAL A 499 16.67 20.53 15.17
CA VAL A 499 15.62 21.53 15.39
C VAL A 499 16.12 22.70 16.22
N LYS A 500 15.56 23.90 15.98
CA LYS A 500 15.98 25.15 16.60
C LYS A 500 15.89 25.10 18.13
N ASP A 501 14.75 24.67 18.64
CA ASP A 501 14.47 24.54 20.07
C ASP A 501 13.28 23.59 20.32
N ILE A 502 13.05 23.25 21.59
CA ILE A 502 11.95 22.38 22.00
C ILE A 502 10.57 22.96 21.68
N THR A 503 10.41 24.28 21.70
CA THR A 503 9.17 25.00 21.40
C THR A 503 8.72 24.75 19.96
N TRP A 504 9.68 24.72 19.03
CA TRP A 504 9.41 24.35 17.64
C TRP A 504 8.91 22.91 17.54
N LEU A 505 9.57 21.97 18.23
CA LEU A 505 9.21 20.55 18.19
C LEU A 505 7.83 20.29 18.80
N GLU A 506 7.51 20.94 19.92
CA GLU A 506 6.17 20.91 20.54
C GLU A 506 5.10 21.38 19.56
N SER A 507 5.34 22.50 18.87
CA SER A 507 4.41 23.07 17.90
C SER A 507 4.20 22.13 16.69
N TRP A 508 5.28 21.53 16.19
CA TRP A 508 5.23 20.57 15.08
C TRP A 508 4.45 19.31 15.42
N ILE A 509 4.70 18.71 16.59
CA ILE A 509 3.98 17.51 17.04
C ILE A 509 2.49 17.81 17.28
N LYS A 510 2.17 19.00 17.78
CA LYS A 510 0.78 19.38 18.11
C LYS A 510 -0.06 19.68 16.87
N LYS A 511 0.49 20.40 15.89
CA LYS A 511 -0.26 20.88 14.73
C LYS A 511 0.65 21.03 13.50
N PRO A 512 1.11 19.92 12.90
CA PRO A 512 2.07 19.96 11.80
C PRO A 512 1.53 20.75 10.59
N GLU A 513 0.22 20.71 10.33
CA GLU A 513 -0.45 21.42 9.23
C GLU A 513 -0.43 22.96 9.38
N ALA A 514 -0.27 23.46 10.62
CA ALA A 514 -0.08 24.90 10.83
C ALA A 514 1.30 25.38 10.35
N PHE A 515 2.26 24.45 10.22
CA PHE A 515 3.61 24.72 9.75
C PHE A 515 3.78 24.37 8.27
N LEU A 516 3.28 23.22 7.83
CA LEU A 516 3.28 22.76 6.45
C LEU A 516 1.87 22.24 6.09
N PRO A 517 1.04 23.00 5.34
CA PRO A 517 -0.34 22.63 5.05
C PRO A 517 -0.51 21.21 4.49
N ASP A 518 0.34 20.82 3.54
CA ASP A 518 0.26 19.53 2.82
C ASP A 518 1.22 18.46 3.40
N THR A 519 1.48 18.52 4.70
CA THR A 519 2.38 17.58 5.39
C THR A 519 1.79 16.16 5.48
N THR A 520 2.63 15.15 5.26
CA THR A 520 2.28 13.75 5.51
C THR A 520 2.34 13.35 6.98
N MET A 521 3.04 14.14 7.84
CA MET A 521 3.03 13.96 9.29
C MET A 521 1.60 14.16 9.82
N PRO A 522 0.94 13.12 10.36
CA PRO A 522 -0.45 13.23 10.74
C PRO A 522 -0.60 13.85 12.13
N ASN A 523 -1.81 14.35 12.42
CA ASN A 523 -2.11 14.97 13.69
C ASN A 523 -2.59 13.92 14.71
N PHE A 524 -1.81 13.70 15.77
CA PHE A 524 -2.15 12.77 16.86
C PHE A 524 -3.00 13.42 17.97
N PHE A 525 -3.09 14.76 17.99
CA PHE A 525 -3.65 15.58 19.08
C PHE A 525 -4.61 16.66 18.55
N PRO A 526 -5.76 16.30 17.95
CA PRO A 526 -6.61 17.22 17.19
C PRO A 526 -7.40 18.23 18.03
N VAL A 527 -7.47 18.06 19.36
CA VAL A 527 -8.14 19.02 20.25
C VAL A 527 -7.44 20.37 20.34
N GLU A 528 -8.23 21.45 20.40
CA GLU A 528 -7.72 22.78 20.69
C GLU A 528 -7.11 22.85 22.10
N GLY A 529 -5.80 23.14 22.16
CA GLY A 529 -5.00 23.14 23.38
C GLY A 529 -4.20 21.84 23.56
N MET A 530 -3.08 21.89 24.30
CA MET A 530 -2.21 20.72 24.49
C MET A 530 -2.93 19.61 25.25
N THR A 531 -2.85 18.37 24.78
CA THR A 531 -3.47 17.21 25.44
C THR A 531 -2.62 16.80 26.65
N GLN A 532 -3.25 16.54 27.80
CA GLN A 532 -2.58 16.11 29.01
C GLN A 532 -3.08 14.74 29.51
N LEU A 533 -2.18 13.98 30.09
CA LEU A 533 -2.43 12.75 30.83
C LEU A 533 -2.55 13.07 32.34
N VAL A 534 -3.75 12.88 32.87
CA VAL A 534 -4.09 13.12 34.28
C VAL A 534 -4.05 11.81 35.03
N TYR A 535 -3.22 11.75 36.06
CA TYR A 535 -3.13 10.64 36.99
C TYR A 535 -3.97 10.95 38.22
N PHE A 536 -4.78 9.99 38.66
CA PHE A 536 -5.61 10.12 39.84
C PHE A 536 -5.04 9.31 41.02
N LYS A 537 -5.37 9.71 42.25
CA LYS A 537 -4.87 9.02 43.47
C LYS A 537 -5.40 7.60 43.65
N ASN A 538 -6.51 7.27 42.99
CA ASN A 538 -7.09 5.91 42.94
C ASN A 538 -6.37 4.99 41.94
N GLY A 539 -5.37 5.50 41.19
CA GLY A 539 -4.63 4.74 40.18
C GLY A 539 -5.21 4.83 38.76
N GLU A 540 -6.31 5.53 38.56
CA GLU A 540 -6.87 5.80 37.23
C GLU A 540 -6.00 6.81 36.46
N THR A 541 -6.10 6.75 35.13
CA THR A 541 -5.55 7.77 34.24
C THR A 541 -6.61 8.22 33.25
N ARG A 542 -6.60 9.51 32.88
CA ARG A 542 -7.43 10.06 31.81
C ARG A 542 -6.63 11.00 30.94
N THR A 543 -7.04 11.10 29.68
CA THR A 543 -6.41 11.98 28.68
C THR A 543 -7.39 13.05 28.25
N GLY A 544 -6.91 14.28 28.07
CA GLY A 544 -7.69 15.39 27.51
C GLY A 544 -7.07 16.76 27.80
N VAL A 545 -7.70 17.82 27.32
CA VAL A 545 -7.30 19.22 27.58
C VAL A 545 -7.79 19.64 28.96
N VAL A 546 -6.87 19.94 29.86
CA VAL A 546 -7.13 20.25 31.26
C VAL A 546 -7.15 21.75 31.49
N SER A 547 -8.23 22.24 32.09
CA SER A 547 -8.37 23.62 32.55
C SER A 547 -8.60 23.65 34.05
N GLU A 548 -7.95 24.59 34.74
CA GLU A 548 -8.13 24.77 36.18
C GLU A 548 -9.43 25.54 36.46
N THR A 549 -10.19 25.07 37.44
CA THR A 549 -11.42 25.72 37.93
C THR A 549 -11.26 26.09 39.41
N ASN A 550 -12.16 26.92 39.93
CA ASN A 550 -12.14 27.32 41.34
C ASN A 550 -12.24 26.15 42.33
N THR A 551 -12.82 25.02 41.92
CA THR A 551 -13.10 23.85 42.78
C THR A 551 -12.32 22.59 42.37
N GLY A 552 -11.52 22.62 41.30
CA GLY A 552 -11.08 21.39 40.65
C GLY A 552 -10.38 21.55 39.31
N TYR A 553 -10.23 20.44 38.61
CA TYR A 553 -9.78 20.39 37.21
C TYR A 553 -10.96 20.01 36.31
N LYS A 554 -11.03 20.65 35.14
CA LYS A 554 -11.95 20.28 34.07
C LYS A 554 -11.14 19.67 32.93
N ILE A 555 -11.40 18.41 32.61
CA ILE A 555 -10.74 17.67 31.53
C ILE A 555 -11.72 17.60 30.37
N LYS A 556 -11.37 18.20 29.23
CA LYS A 556 -12.09 18.06 27.97
C LYS A 556 -11.41 16.96 27.15
N ALA A 557 -12.07 15.82 27.01
CA ALA A 557 -11.55 14.71 26.21
C ALA A 557 -11.56 15.03 24.71
N ASP A 558 -10.93 14.17 23.91
CA ASP A 558 -10.80 14.32 22.45
C ASP A 558 -12.15 14.40 21.72
N ASP A 559 -13.16 13.72 22.26
CA ASP A 559 -14.56 13.71 21.80
C ASP A 559 -15.35 14.99 22.17
N GLY A 560 -14.72 15.92 22.90
CA GLY A 560 -15.34 17.14 23.40
C GLY A 560 -16.07 17.01 24.73
N THR A 561 -16.16 15.80 25.30
CA THR A 561 -16.80 15.55 26.60
C THR A 561 -16.00 16.20 27.72
N GLU A 562 -16.69 16.94 28.61
CA GLU A 562 -16.07 17.61 29.75
C GLU A 562 -16.32 16.84 31.06
N TYR A 563 -15.24 16.56 31.80
CA TYR A 563 -15.26 15.90 33.11
C TYR A 563 -14.71 16.84 34.19
N LEU A 564 -15.37 16.90 35.34
CA LEU A 564 -14.97 17.74 36.47
C LEU A 564 -14.45 16.87 37.62
N TYR A 565 -13.27 17.20 38.14
CA TYR A 565 -12.61 16.49 39.25
C TYR A 565 -12.20 17.45 40.34
N ALA A 566 -12.29 17.02 41.60
CA ALA A 566 -11.73 17.80 42.69
C ALA A 566 -10.20 17.79 42.61
N LYS A 567 -9.55 18.87 43.05
CA LYS A 567 -8.07 18.94 43.09
C LYS A 567 -7.46 17.81 43.91
N ASP A 568 -8.14 17.40 44.98
CA ASP A 568 -7.67 16.34 45.86
C ASP A 568 -7.68 14.95 45.23
N ASP A 569 -8.41 14.74 44.13
CA ASP A 569 -8.47 13.44 43.45
C ASP A 569 -7.33 13.28 42.43
N VAL A 570 -6.76 14.39 41.97
CA VAL A 570 -5.69 14.43 40.95
C VAL A 570 -4.32 14.32 41.62
N LEU A 571 -3.53 13.36 41.17
CA LEU A 571 -2.15 13.11 41.60
C LEU A 571 -1.15 13.98 40.84
N ARG A 572 -1.22 13.98 39.51
CA ARG A 572 -0.35 14.77 38.62
C ARG A 572 -0.98 14.95 37.24
N VAL A 573 -0.61 16.03 36.55
CA VAL A 573 -1.02 16.33 35.18
C VAL A 573 0.25 16.39 34.32
N ILE A 574 0.37 15.49 33.36
CA ILE A 574 1.50 15.41 32.44
C ILE A 574 1.08 15.95 31.08
N ASP A 575 1.85 16.85 30.50
CA ASP A 575 1.63 17.29 29.13
C ASP A 575 2.23 16.27 28.15
N GLU A 576 1.41 15.65 27.31
CA GLU A 576 1.84 14.57 26.43
C GLU A 576 2.84 15.06 25.38
N VAL A 577 2.54 16.20 24.74
CA VAL A 577 3.35 16.74 23.65
C VAL A 577 4.67 17.26 24.19
N LYS A 578 4.68 17.97 25.33
CA LYS A 578 5.93 18.41 25.97
C LYS A 578 6.78 17.23 26.41
N SER A 579 6.16 16.16 26.90
CA SER A 579 6.87 14.95 27.34
C SER A 579 7.53 14.22 26.16
N ILE A 580 6.80 14.04 25.06
CA ILE A 580 7.35 13.47 23.82
C ILE A 580 8.48 14.36 23.28
N ALA A 581 8.27 15.67 23.19
CA ALA A 581 9.29 16.60 22.73
C ALA A 581 10.53 16.57 23.63
N ALA A 582 10.36 16.56 24.96
CA ALA A 582 11.47 16.47 25.91
C ALA A 582 12.27 15.18 25.75
N TYR A 583 11.62 14.05 25.51
CA TYR A 583 12.28 12.77 25.23
C TYR A 583 13.08 12.83 23.93
N LEU A 584 12.46 13.28 22.84
CA LEU A 584 13.11 13.40 21.52
C LEU A 584 14.28 14.39 21.53
N MET A 585 14.20 15.49 22.29
CA MET A 585 15.28 16.47 22.41
C MET A 585 16.57 15.91 23.05
N GLN A 586 16.53 14.72 23.67
CA GLN A 586 17.73 14.06 24.17
C GLN A 586 18.58 13.42 23.06
N MET A 587 17.99 13.20 21.88
CA MET A 587 18.61 12.55 20.72
C MET A 587 19.50 13.54 19.95
N ASN A 588 20.75 13.69 20.41
CA ASN A 588 21.70 14.68 19.88
C ASN A 588 22.83 14.02 19.07
N ASP A 589 23.23 14.67 17.99
CA ASP A 589 24.41 14.30 17.21
C ASP A 589 25.68 14.73 17.94
N GLN A 590 26.35 13.77 18.59
CA GLN A 590 27.60 14.01 19.32
C GLN A 590 28.76 14.47 18.42
N SER A 591 28.64 14.31 17.10
CA SER A 591 29.68 14.71 16.13
C SER A 591 29.57 16.18 15.68
N LEU A 592 28.47 16.85 16.04
CA LEU A 592 28.14 18.18 15.54
C LEU A 592 28.52 19.25 16.57
N ASP A 593 29.51 20.09 16.25
CA ASP A 593 29.90 21.21 17.12
C ASP A 593 28.99 22.42 16.88
N GLU A 594 27.98 22.58 17.73
CA GLU A 594 27.03 23.69 17.66
C GLU A 594 27.65 25.06 18.01
N SER A 595 28.85 25.10 18.60
CA SER A 595 29.50 26.34 19.03
C SER A 595 30.29 27.06 17.93
N GLN A 596 30.51 26.41 16.78
CA GLN A 596 31.47 26.84 15.76
C GLN A 596 30.86 27.49 14.51
N VAL A 597 29.53 27.51 14.34
CA VAL A 597 28.93 27.95 13.05
C VAL A 597 28.36 29.36 13.16
N THR A 598 29.18 30.34 12.72
CA THR A 598 28.70 31.69 12.37
C THR A 598 28.47 31.76 10.86
N TYR A 599 27.28 32.21 10.44
CA TYR A 599 26.94 32.39 9.02
C TYR A 599 26.86 33.88 8.69
N SER A 600 27.05 34.24 7.42
CA SER A 600 27.00 35.63 6.97
C SER A 600 25.55 36.15 6.96
N GLN A 601 25.32 37.34 7.51
CA GLN A 601 24.04 38.06 7.41
C GLN A 601 24.10 39.19 6.38
N SER A 602 25.16 39.23 5.56
CA SER A 602 25.30 40.29 4.56
C SER A 602 24.33 40.10 3.40
N GLU A 603 23.71 41.20 2.95
CA GLU A 603 22.80 41.19 1.79
C GLU A 603 23.45 40.58 0.53
N ARG A 604 24.76 40.79 0.36
CA ARG A 604 25.52 40.20 -0.75
C ARG A 604 25.56 38.67 -0.69
N ALA A 605 25.78 38.10 0.49
CA ALA A 605 25.82 36.64 0.67
C ALA A 605 24.42 36.04 0.48
N ILE A 606 23.40 36.68 1.02
CA ILE A 606 21.99 36.27 0.89
C ILE A 606 21.58 36.22 -0.60
N LYS A 607 21.82 37.29 -1.37
CA LYS A 607 21.52 37.31 -2.81
C LYS A 607 22.30 36.27 -3.61
N ALA A 608 23.56 36.03 -3.26
CA ALA A 608 24.35 34.98 -3.92
C ALA A 608 23.83 33.57 -3.59
N GLY A 609 23.33 33.37 -2.37
CA GLY A 609 22.68 32.13 -1.94
C GLY A 609 21.37 31.89 -2.68
N GLU A 610 20.55 32.93 -2.80
CA GLU A 610 19.29 32.92 -3.56
C GLU A 610 19.53 32.49 -5.02
N GLU A 611 20.49 33.11 -5.71
CA GLU A 611 20.86 32.75 -7.08
C GLU A 611 21.36 31.30 -7.18
N THR A 612 22.11 30.83 -6.18
CA THR A 612 22.58 29.44 -6.13
C THR A 612 21.39 28.48 -6.04
N VAL A 613 20.48 28.68 -5.07
CA VAL A 613 19.28 27.85 -4.86
C VAL A 613 18.45 27.73 -6.14
N LYS A 614 18.30 28.83 -6.87
CA LYS A 614 17.47 28.89 -8.08
C LYS A 614 18.10 28.23 -9.32
N THR A 615 19.42 28.03 -9.35
CA THR A 615 20.13 27.64 -10.58
C THR A 615 20.79 26.27 -10.53
N VAL A 616 21.25 25.81 -9.36
CA VAL A 616 22.01 24.56 -9.24
C VAL A 616 21.15 23.30 -9.19
N GLY A 617 19.82 23.43 -9.00
CA GLY A 617 18.87 22.32 -8.99
C GLY A 617 18.02 22.18 -7.74
N CYS A 618 18.20 23.00 -6.69
CA CYS A 618 17.45 22.84 -5.43
C CYS A 618 15.93 22.88 -5.64
N LEU A 619 15.46 23.74 -6.55
CA LEU A 619 14.04 23.92 -6.83
C LEU A 619 13.40 22.80 -7.66
N SER A 620 14.16 21.77 -8.04
CA SER A 620 13.59 20.55 -8.62
C SER A 620 12.86 19.69 -7.59
N CYS A 621 13.23 19.82 -6.32
CA CYS A 621 12.60 19.13 -5.21
C CYS A 621 11.97 20.08 -4.19
N HIS A 622 12.57 21.26 -3.96
CA HIS A 622 12.08 22.21 -2.96
C HIS A 622 11.29 23.34 -3.60
N THR A 623 10.25 23.84 -2.92
CA THR A 623 9.60 25.09 -3.30
C THR A 623 10.11 26.27 -2.47
N VAL A 624 10.19 27.43 -3.09
CA VAL A 624 10.48 28.73 -2.46
C VAL A 624 9.63 29.79 -3.14
N ASP A 625 8.83 30.53 -2.37
CA ASP A 625 7.92 31.57 -2.89
C ASP A 625 7.01 31.08 -4.03
N GLY A 626 6.58 29.81 -3.96
CA GLY A 626 5.73 29.18 -4.97
C GLY A 626 6.46 28.75 -6.26
N MET A 627 7.79 28.87 -6.30
CA MET A 627 8.64 28.38 -7.39
C MET A 627 9.32 27.06 -7.00
N GLY A 628 9.16 26.04 -7.84
CA GLY A 628 9.76 24.72 -7.65
C GLY A 628 8.71 23.61 -7.53
N SER A 629 9.11 22.49 -6.95
CA SER A 629 8.26 21.31 -6.67
C SER A 629 8.00 21.17 -5.16
N ASP A 630 6.93 20.47 -4.82
CA ASP A 630 6.52 20.06 -3.47
C ASP A 630 7.06 18.67 -3.06
N PHE A 631 7.91 18.04 -3.86
CA PHE A 631 8.50 16.74 -3.54
C PHE A 631 9.25 16.72 -2.20
N ALA A 632 9.97 17.80 -1.89
CA ALA A 632 10.69 18.01 -0.64
C ALA A 632 10.13 19.24 0.10
N PRO A 633 10.35 19.34 1.43
CA PRO A 633 9.75 20.40 2.23
C PRO A 633 10.06 21.80 1.70
N ALA A 634 9.04 22.66 1.68
CA ALA A 634 9.18 24.07 1.35
C ALA A 634 10.25 24.74 2.22
N LEU A 635 11.08 25.60 1.62
CA LEU A 635 12.21 26.23 2.31
C LEU A 635 11.88 27.61 2.88
N ASP A 636 10.70 28.15 2.62
CA ASP A 636 10.26 29.52 2.99
C ASP A 636 10.36 29.86 4.49
N SER A 637 10.28 28.82 5.34
CA SER A 637 10.30 28.95 6.80
C SER A 637 11.47 28.19 7.44
N VAL A 638 12.43 27.69 6.65
CA VAL A 638 13.48 26.79 7.15
C VAL A 638 14.33 27.42 8.26
N GLY A 639 14.60 28.74 8.18
CA GLY A 639 15.34 29.48 9.20
C GLY A 639 14.64 29.56 10.57
N THR A 640 13.32 29.28 10.62
CA THR A 640 12.58 29.16 11.89
C THR A 640 12.70 27.78 12.53
N LYS A 641 13.04 26.76 11.73
CA LYS A 641 12.96 25.33 12.09
C LYS A 641 14.29 24.74 12.53
N VAL A 642 15.39 25.04 11.82
CA VAL A 642 16.65 24.32 12.00
C VAL A 642 17.76 25.17 12.61
N LYS A 643 18.74 24.51 13.23
CA LYS A 643 20.00 25.17 13.64
C LYS A 643 20.91 25.40 12.41
N PRO A 644 21.64 26.54 12.34
CA PRO A 644 22.56 26.81 11.22
C PRO A 644 23.66 25.75 11.05
N ALA A 645 24.17 25.23 12.17
CA ALA A 645 25.23 24.21 12.16
C ALA A 645 24.75 22.91 11.50
N TYR A 646 23.54 22.47 11.85
CA TYR A 646 22.88 21.36 11.19
C TYR A 646 22.67 21.65 9.70
N LEU A 647 22.10 22.81 9.36
CA LEU A 647 21.76 23.12 7.97
C LEU A 647 22.99 23.11 7.06
N ARG A 648 24.10 23.70 7.52
CA ARG A 648 25.36 23.67 6.79
C ARG A 648 25.86 22.24 6.57
N ARG A 649 25.88 21.41 7.63
CA ARG A 649 26.31 20.01 7.54
C ARG A 649 25.39 19.18 6.63
N TRP A 650 24.08 19.38 6.74
CA TRP A 650 23.07 18.70 5.93
C TRP A 650 23.28 18.97 4.45
N ILE A 651 23.49 20.22 4.04
CA ILE A 651 23.69 20.56 2.62
C ILE A 651 25.07 20.10 2.12
N GLU A 652 26.09 20.14 2.97
CA GLU A 652 27.44 19.68 2.62
C GLU A 652 27.50 18.18 2.35
N ASN A 653 26.91 17.37 3.25
CA ASN A 653 26.90 15.92 3.16
C ASN A 653 25.67 15.32 3.87
N PRO A 654 24.51 15.23 3.18
CA PRO A 654 23.27 14.73 3.75
C PRO A 654 23.41 13.30 4.32
N ARG A 655 24.07 12.39 3.58
CA ARG A 655 24.25 10.99 3.98
C ARG A 655 25.13 10.78 5.21
N SER A 656 25.99 11.75 5.54
CA SER A 656 26.72 11.71 6.81
C SER A 656 25.81 11.89 8.03
N TYR A 657 24.67 12.54 7.84
CA TYR A 657 23.67 12.72 8.89
C TYR A 657 22.63 11.60 8.85
N ASP A 658 22.07 11.31 7.67
CA ASP A 658 21.05 10.27 7.45
C ASP A 658 21.45 9.40 6.25
N PRO A 659 21.95 8.17 6.46
CA PRO A 659 22.43 7.30 5.38
C PRO A 659 21.41 6.98 4.30
N GLU A 660 20.11 7.02 4.61
CA GLU A 660 19.02 6.63 3.70
C GLU A 660 18.33 7.83 3.05
N THR A 661 18.80 9.06 3.32
CA THR A 661 18.19 10.28 2.77
C THR A 661 18.19 10.33 1.25
N ALA A 662 17.06 10.77 0.69
CA ALA A 662 16.95 11.09 -0.73
C ALA A 662 17.60 12.44 -1.10
N MET A 663 17.96 13.28 -0.12
CA MET A 663 18.60 14.58 -0.38
C MET A 663 20.00 14.36 -0.98
N PRO A 664 20.26 14.79 -2.22
CA PRO A 664 21.55 14.56 -2.86
C PRO A 664 22.59 15.61 -2.46
N SER A 665 23.86 15.29 -2.70
CA SER A 665 24.91 16.29 -2.77
C SER A 665 24.88 17.01 -4.13
N LEU A 666 24.77 18.34 -4.09
CA LEU A 666 24.89 19.22 -5.27
C LEU A 666 26.32 19.70 -5.52
N ARG A 667 27.29 19.13 -4.79
CA ARG A 667 28.73 19.41 -4.92
C ARG A 667 29.04 20.92 -4.84
N LEU A 668 28.41 21.62 -3.89
CA LEU A 668 28.64 23.04 -3.67
C LEU A 668 30.06 23.28 -3.15
N SER A 669 30.70 24.35 -3.62
CA SER A 669 31.91 24.88 -2.98
C SER A 669 31.60 25.44 -1.60
N ASN A 670 32.60 25.54 -0.72
CA ASN A 670 32.42 26.12 0.61
C ASN A 670 31.77 27.52 0.58
N GLN A 671 32.12 28.34 -0.41
CA GLN A 671 31.55 29.68 -0.55
C GLN A 671 30.08 29.66 -1.00
N GLU A 672 29.72 28.78 -1.94
CA GLU A 672 28.32 28.59 -2.35
C GLU A 672 27.50 28.06 -1.18
N LEU A 673 28.01 27.05 -0.47
CA LEU A 673 27.39 26.47 0.72
C LEU A 673 27.11 27.54 1.80
N ASP A 674 28.11 28.34 2.16
CA ASP A 674 27.95 29.38 3.19
C ASP A 674 26.95 30.47 2.75
N ASN A 675 26.89 30.80 1.46
CA ASN A 675 25.90 31.73 0.90
C ASN A 675 24.48 31.14 0.92
N VAL A 676 24.33 29.85 0.56
CA VAL A 676 23.05 29.15 0.63
C VAL A 676 22.55 29.09 2.07
N VAL A 677 23.41 28.77 3.04
CA VAL A 677 23.05 28.78 4.47
C VAL A 677 22.62 30.19 4.90
N ALA A 678 23.31 31.24 4.46
CA ALA A 678 22.93 32.62 4.74
C ALA A 678 21.52 32.95 4.23
N TYR A 679 21.21 32.58 2.98
CA TYR A 679 19.90 32.78 2.39
C TYR A 679 18.80 31.99 3.10
N LEU A 680 19.00 30.69 3.32
CA LEU A 680 18.01 29.83 3.96
C LEU A 680 17.75 30.22 5.42
N MET A 681 18.76 30.72 6.14
CA MET A 681 18.55 31.25 7.49
C MET A 681 17.80 32.59 7.50
N ASP A 682 17.79 33.34 6.40
CA ASP A 682 16.98 34.56 6.22
C ASP A 682 15.51 34.25 5.89
N LEU A 683 15.24 33.06 5.30
CA LEU A 683 13.89 32.55 5.06
C LEU A 683 13.18 32.18 6.37
N GLN A 684 12.57 33.20 6.97
CA GLN A 684 11.86 33.12 8.25
C GLN A 684 10.41 33.59 8.13
N LYS A 685 9.64 33.08 7.14
CA LYS A 685 8.21 33.41 7.07
C LYS A 685 7.55 33.10 8.42
N PRO A 686 6.84 34.07 9.04
CA PRO A 686 6.23 33.87 10.35
C PRO A 686 5.27 32.69 10.30
N THR A 687 5.47 31.71 11.17
CA THR A 687 4.56 30.58 11.30
C THR A 687 3.65 30.80 12.51
N PRO A 688 2.34 30.52 12.42
CA PRO A 688 1.46 30.56 13.58
C PRO A 688 1.97 29.61 14.66
N SER A 689 2.25 30.11 15.87
CA SER A 689 2.52 29.26 17.02
C SER A 689 1.18 28.86 17.66
N PRO A 690 0.80 27.58 17.65
CA PRO A 690 -0.47 27.12 18.21
C PRO A 690 -0.41 26.94 19.73
N LEU A 691 0.69 27.31 20.41
CA LEU A 691 0.90 27.03 21.83
C LEU A 691 -0.19 27.69 22.68
N SER A 692 -0.99 26.85 23.35
CA SER A 692 -1.83 27.24 24.48
C SER A 692 -1.08 27.01 25.78
N ASP A 693 -1.46 27.76 26.82
CA ASP A 693 -0.97 27.49 28.17
C ASP A 693 -1.46 26.11 28.64
N SER A 694 -0.54 25.15 28.71
CA SER A 694 -0.76 23.86 29.37
C SER A 694 -0.38 23.96 30.84
N ILE A 695 -1.23 23.45 31.71
CA ILE A 695 -0.96 23.36 33.15
C ILE A 695 -0.16 22.10 33.53
N GLY A 696 0.08 21.19 32.59
CA GLY A 696 0.81 19.95 32.80
C GLY A 696 2.33 20.12 32.71
N GLU A 697 3.06 19.31 33.47
CA GLU A 697 4.53 19.25 33.43
C GLU A 697 5.03 18.28 32.35
N ALA A 698 6.25 18.51 31.86
CA ALA A 698 6.93 17.59 30.95
C ALA A 698 7.63 16.48 31.75
N ASN A 699 7.54 15.23 31.27
CA ASN A 699 8.20 14.09 31.88
C ASN A 699 8.81 13.18 30.80
N VAL A 700 10.14 12.99 30.83
CA VAL A 700 10.88 12.24 29.80
C VAL A 700 10.48 10.77 29.77
N ASP A 701 10.41 10.10 30.92
CA ASP A 701 10.04 8.68 31.01
C ASP A 701 8.61 8.44 30.50
N GLU A 702 7.73 9.41 30.71
CA GLU A 702 6.38 9.37 30.15
C GLU A 702 6.39 9.61 28.64
N GLY A 703 7.25 10.52 28.16
CA GLY A 703 7.48 10.76 26.74
C GLY A 703 7.87 9.47 25.99
N GLU A 704 8.79 8.67 26.55
CA GLU A 704 9.17 7.37 25.97
C GLU A 704 7.97 6.41 25.87
N LYS A 705 7.15 6.30 26.92
CA LYS A 705 5.94 5.45 26.90
C LYS A 705 4.91 5.94 25.89
N LEU A 706 4.76 7.26 25.75
CA LEU A 706 3.83 7.86 24.80
C LEU A 706 4.29 7.59 23.35
N VAL A 707 5.59 7.70 23.06
CA VAL A 707 6.17 7.29 21.76
C VAL A 707 5.81 5.83 21.42
N ARG A 708 5.91 4.93 22.41
CA ARG A 708 5.48 3.53 22.26
C ARG A 708 3.98 3.41 22.00
N THR A 709 3.19 4.16 22.76
CA THR A 709 1.72 4.08 22.77
C THR A 709 1.09 4.58 21.47
N TYR A 710 1.63 5.67 20.93
CA TYR A 710 1.20 6.23 19.65
C TYR A 710 1.85 5.55 18.44
N GLY A 711 2.86 4.72 18.66
CA GLY A 711 3.53 3.97 17.60
C GLY A 711 4.35 4.85 16.67
N CYS A 712 4.99 5.93 17.17
CA CYS A 712 5.75 6.86 16.32
C CYS A 712 6.87 6.15 15.54
N PHE A 713 7.41 5.05 16.11
CA PHE A 713 8.39 4.17 15.49
C PHE A 713 7.87 3.41 14.25
N GLY A 714 6.55 3.39 14.02
CA GLY A 714 5.95 2.82 12.82
C GLY A 714 6.40 3.58 11.57
N CYS A 715 6.44 4.90 11.66
CA CYS A 715 6.87 5.79 10.57
C CYS A 715 8.27 6.36 10.76
N HIS A 716 8.80 6.48 11.97
CA HIS A 716 10.12 7.08 12.23
C HIS A 716 11.13 6.04 12.72
N GLU A 717 12.41 6.24 12.40
CA GLU A 717 13.48 5.56 13.10
C GLU A 717 13.75 6.25 14.44
N ILE A 718 13.53 5.51 15.54
CA ILE A 718 13.69 6.00 16.90
C ILE A 718 14.55 4.98 17.67
N PRO A 719 15.74 5.37 18.17
CA PRO A 719 16.62 4.47 18.91
C PRO A 719 15.90 3.78 20.08
N GLY A 720 15.99 2.45 20.16
CA GLY A 720 15.38 1.63 21.21
C GLY A 720 13.96 1.11 20.91
N PHE A 721 13.43 1.39 19.71
CA PHE A 721 12.11 0.95 19.26
C PHE A 721 12.15 0.05 18.01
N GLU A 722 13.32 -0.40 17.59
CA GLU A 722 13.54 -1.10 16.32
C GLU A 722 12.79 -2.43 16.21
N ASN A 723 12.54 -3.08 17.36
CA ASN A 723 11.89 -4.39 17.45
C ASN A 723 10.45 -4.32 17.97
N GLU A 724 9.86 -3.12 18.06
CA GLU A 724 8.50 -2.97 18.56
C GLU A 724 7.46 -3.49 17.57
N SER A 725 6.42 -4.11 18.10
CA SER A 725 5.30 -4.59 17.29
C SER A 725 4.47 -3.42 16.76
N LYS A 726 3.92 -3.61 15.56
CA LYS A 726 2.92 -2.70 14.96
C LYS A 726 1.74 -2.46 15.90
N VAL A 727 1.30 -1.19 16.01
CA VAL A 727 0.24 -0.77 16.95
C VAL A 727 -1.17 -0.79 16.37
N GLY A 728 -1.28 -0.79 15.05
CA GLY A 728 -2.55 -0.80 14.31
C GLY A 728 -3.11 -2.21 14.12
N ALA A 729 -4.41 -2.27 13.82
CA ALA A 729 -5.07 -3.54 13.51
C ALA A 729 -4.50 -4.18 12.23
N ASP A 730 -4.59 -5.51 12.14
CA ASP A 730 -4.29 -6.22 10.90
C ASP A 730 -5.35 -5.89 9.83
N LEU A 731 -4.89 -5.48 8.66
CA LEU A 731 -5.74 -5.14 7.51
C LEU A 731 -5.69 -6.17 6.38
N GLY A 732 -4.90 -7.25 6.50
CA GLY A 732 -4.70 -8.24 5.43
C GLY A 732 -5.99 -8.85 4.87
N GLU A 733 -7.04 -8.91 5.69
CA GLU A 733 -8.38 -9.41 5.30
C GLU A 733 -9.49 -8.37 5.53
N PHE A 734 -9.14 -7.08 5.70
CA PHE A 734 -10.10 -6.06 6.11
C PHE A 734 -11.23 -5.83 5.09
N GLY A 735 -10.96 -6.04 3.80
CA GLY A 735 -11.96 -5.91 2.73
C GLY A 735 -13.11 -6.91 2.84
N ALA A 736 -12.92 -8.03 3.55
CA ALA A 736 -13.93 -9.07 3.75
C ALA A 736 -14.85 -8.81 4.94
N LYS A 737 -14.51 -7.85 5.82
CA LYS A 737 -15.33 -7.56 7.00
C LYS A 737 -16.72 -7.06 6.61
N LEU A 738 -17.71 -7.44 7.40
CA LEU A 738 -19.08 -6.94 7.32
C LEU A 738 -19.24 -5.67 8.17
N ALA A 739 -20.22 -4.84 7.84
CA ALA A 739 -20.55 -3.66 8.65
C ALA A 739 -20.81 -4.04 10.12
N ASP A 740 -21.48 -5.16 10.38
CA ASP A 740 -21.78 -5.66 11.74
C ASP A 740 -20.52 -6.10 12.52
N GLU A 741 -19.39 -6.31 11.83
CA GLU A 741 -18.10 -6.66 12.43
C GLU A 741 -17.21 -5.41 12.69
N LEU A 742 -17.71 -4.22 12.35
CA LEU A 742 -17.04 -2.94 12.54
C LEU A 742 -17.58 -2.25 13.79
N ASP A 743 -16.68 -1.70 14.59
CA ASP A 743 -17.04 -0.91 15.77
C ASP A 743 -17.29 0.55 15.36
N PHE A 744 -18.56 0.95 15.36
CA PHE A 744 -18.97 2.33 15.07
C PHE A 744 -18.73 3.28 16.24
N GLY A 745 -18.39 2.78 17.43
CA GLY A 745 -18.21 3.63 18.61
C GLY A 745 -19.45 4.46 18.93
N ASP A 746 -19.25 5.72 19.33
CA ASP A 746 -20.34 6.63 19.71
C ASP A 746 -20.80 7.56 18.54
N THR A 747 -20.35 7.29 17.31
CA THR A 747 -20.71 8.07 16.11
C THR A 747 -22.20 7.92 15.76
N VAL A 748 -22.81 8.99 15.25
CA VAL A 748 -24.24 9.02 14.89
C VAL A 748 -24.51 9.67 13.52
N ASP A 749 -23.45 10.12 12.85
CA ASP A 749 -23.51 11.00 11.68
C ASP A 749 -22.92 10.36 10.41
N ILE A 750 -22.64 9.06 10.46
CA ILE A 750 -22.15 8.28 9.33
C ILE A 750 -23.11 7.13 9.02
N ASP A 751 -23.10 6.70 7.75
CA ASP A 751 -23.85 5.53 7.34
C ASP A 751 -23.28 4.25 7.96
N HIS A 752 -24.16 3.37 8.44
CA HIS A 752 -23.80 2.09 9.05
C HIS A 752 -23.52 1.02 7.99
N SER A 753 -22.53 1.31 7.15
CA SER A 753 -22.04 0.43 6.09
C SER A 753 -20.52 0.28 6.18
N TRP A 754 -19.98 -0.74 5.50
CA TRP A 754 -18.52 -0.90 5.40
C TRP A 754 -17.89 0.35 4.77
N HIS A 755 -18.50 0.88 3.71
CA HIS A 755 -18.02 2.08 3.03
C HIS A 755 -18.04 3.32 3.95
N GLY A 756 -19.19 3.61 4.58
CA GLY A 756 -19.33 4.74 5.50
C GLY A 756 -18.32 4.66 6.65
N TRP A 757 -18.15 3.46 7.21
CA TRP A 757 -17.16 3.21 8.25
C TRP A 757 -15.74 3.45 7.76
N THR A 758 -15.33 2.85 6.63
CA THR A 758 -13.96 2.94 6.12
C THR A 758 -13.58 4.37 5.77
N ILE A 759 -14.42 5.08 5.00
CA ILE A 759 -14.16 6.49 4.66
C ILE A 759 -14.07 7.33 5.93
N GLY A 760 -15.06 7.20 6.82
CA GLY A 760 -15.08 7.93 8.09
C GLY A 760 -13.85 7.63 8.94
N LYS A 761 -13.36 6.38 8.95
CA LYS A 761 -12.20 5.97 9.75
C LYS A 761 -10.89 6.53 9.21
N VAL A 762 -10.75 6.64 7.90
CA VAL A 762 -9.54 7.21 7.29
C VAL A 762 -9.56 8.75 7.41
N THR A 763 -10.71 9.40 7.23
CA THR A 763 -10.81 10.87 7.30
C THR A 763 -10.84 11.41 8.74
N ASP A 764 -11.56 10.74 9.64
CA ASP A 764 -11.69 11.13 11.04
C ASP A 764 -11.81 9.88 11.93
N PRO A 765 -10.68 9.23 12.24
CA PRO A 765 -10.68 8.04 13.08
C PRO A 765 -11.15 8.31 14.51
N ARG A 766 -11.18 9.58 14.95
CA ARG A 766 -11.46 9.98 16.34
C ARG A 766 -12.95 9.98 16.63
N ARG A 767 -13.81 10.14 15.63
CA ARG A 767 -15.27 10.02 15.79
C ARG A 767 -15.76 8.66 16.32
N TYR A 768 -14.95 7.60 16.15
CA TYR A 768 -15.24 6.23 16.61
C TYR A 768 -14.79 5.96 18.04
N GLN A 769 -14.29 6.98 18.74
CA GLN A 769 -13.96 6.85 20.13
C GLN A 769 -15.21 6.51 20.94
N THR A 770 -14.99 5.73 21.99
CA THR A 770 -16.00 5.52 23.02
C THR A 770 -15.42 5.94 24.34
N ARG A 771 -16.28 6.04 25.34
CA ARG A 771 -15.87 6.18 26.74
C ARG A 771 -14.79 5.18 27.20
N ARG A 772 -14.74 3.97 26.62
CA ARG A 772 -13.81 2.90 27.00
C ARG A 772 -12.63 2.73 26.06
N ILE A 773 -12.78 3.12 24.80
CA ILE A 773 -11.83 2.84 23.73
C ILE A 773 -11.40 4.15 23.11
N VAL A 774 -10.15 4.53 23.42
CA VAL A 774 -9.49 5.67 22.80
C VAL A 774 -8.91 5.23 21.45
N SER A 775 -9.42 5.82 20.37
CA SER A 775 -8.90 5.73 19.02
C SER A 775 -7.59 6.50 18.97
N ARG A 776 -6.50 5.79 18.69
CA ARG A 776 -5.13 6.35 18.63
C ARG A 776 -4.63 6.53 17.20
N MET A 777 -5.43 6.12 16.22
CA MET A 777 -5.13 6.37 14.81
C MET A 777 -5.07 7.89 14.60
N PRO A 778 -4.00 8.41 13.99
CA PRO A 778 -3.84 9.83 13.80
C PRO A 778 -4.71 10.33 12.65
N VAL A 779 -4.94 11.64 12.60
CA VAL A 779 -5.71 12.29 11.54
C VAL A 779 -4.77 12.68 10.41
N PHE A 780 -4.98 12.10 9.22
CA PHE A 780 -4.22 12.44 8.02
C PHE A 780 -4.90 13.58 7.26
N GLN A 781 -4.10 14.45 6.64
CA GLN A 781 -4.59 15.54 5.79
C GLN A 781 -4.92 14.97 4.40
N ILE A 782 -6.04 14.25 4.30
CA ILE A 782 -6.53 13.74 3.02
C ILE A 782 -7.96 14.20 2.75
N ASP A 783 -8.28 14.37 1.48
CA ASP A 783 -9.63 14.69 1.06
C ASP A 783 -10.52 13.44 0.96
N HIS A 784 -11.79 13.67 0.64
CA HIS A 784 -12.78 12.60 0.53
C HIS A 784 -12.53 11.66 -0.67
N GLU A 785 -11.96 12.16 -1.77
CA GLU A 785 -11.66 11.35 -2.97
C GLU A 785 -10.39 10.49 -2.77
N GLU A 786 -9.43 11.01 -2.02
CA GLU A 786 -8.26 10.25 -1.55
C GLU A 786 -8.68 9.15 -0.58
N ALA A 787 -9.56 9.45 0.38
CA ALA A 787 -10.13 8.46 1.27
C ALA A 787 -10.88 7.35 0.49
N LYS A 788 -11.60 7.71 -0.59
CA LYS A 788 -12.22 6.72 -1.50
C LYS A 788 -11.19 5.84 -2.17
N SER A 789 -10.09 6.40 -2.65
CA SER A 789 -9.01 5.64 -3.28
C SER A 789 -8.37 4.63 -2.31
N ILE A 790 -8.14 5.06 -1.06
CA ILE A 790 -7.68 4.17 0.02
C ILE A 790 -8.73 3.08 0.30
N ALA A 791 -10.02 3.43 0.35
CA ALA A 791 -11.08 2.45 0.56
C ALA A 791 -11.19 1.43 -0.59
N VAL A 792 -10.95 1.83 -1.84
CA VAL A 792 -10.83 0.92 -3.00
C VAL A 792 -9.68 -0.06 -2.78
N LEU A 793 -8.51 0.43 -2.34
CA LEU A 793 -7.39 -0.45 -1.98
C LEU A 793 -7.77 -1.40 -0.83
N LEU A 794 -8.31 -0.88 0.27
CA LEU A 794 -8.68 -1.68 1.44
C LEU A 794 -9.73 -2.74 1.09
N LYS A 795 -10.61 -2.46 0.13
CA LYS A 795 -11.58 -3.45 -0.35
C LYS A 795 -10.92 -4.63 -1.07
N SER A 796 -9.72 -4.43 -1.64
CA SER A 796 -8.95 -5.48 -2.31
C SER A 796 -8.34 -6.51 -1.36
N PHE A 797 -8.20 -6.18 -0.07
CA PHE A 797 -7.63 -7.06 0.96
C PHE A 797 -8.63 -8.14 1.37
N GLN A 798 -8.71 -9.18 0.54
CA GLN A 798 -9.62 -10.32 0.66
C GLN A 798 -8.84 -11.60 0.97
N PRO A 799 -9.36 -12.51 1.83
CA PRO A 799 -8.68 -13.75 2.22
C PRO A 799 -8.55 -14.79 1.09
N GLN A 800 -9.25 -14.61 -0.03
CA GLN A 800 -9.33 -15.61 -1.10
C GLN A 800 -8.48 -15.18 -2.31
N PRO A 801 -7.28 -15.77 -2.51
CA PRO A 801 -6.55 -15.61 -3.77
C PRO A 801 -7.34 -16.28 -4.90
N TYR A 802 -7.35 -15.67 -6.09
CA TYR A 802 -7.93 -16.33 -7.26
C TYR A 802 -7.09 -17.56 -7.63
N PRO A 803 -7.69 -18.61 -8.22
CA PRO A 803 -6.92 -19.77 -8.65
C PRO A 803 -5.80 -19.35 -9.64
N LEU A 804 -4.63 -20.00 -9.57
CA LEU A 804 -3.43 -19.61 -10.33
C LEU A 804 -3.65 -19.46 -11.85
N ASN A 805 -4.65 -20.13 -12.44
CA ASN A 805 -5.00 -20.01 -13.86
C ASN A 805 -5.76 -18.72 -14.24
N TYR A 806 -6.28 -17.98 -13.25
CA TYR A 806 -6.87 -16.64 -13.35
C TYR A 806 -5.90 -15.54 -12.94
N ILE A 807 -4.89 -15.88 -12.15
CA ILE A 807 -3.75 -14.99 -11.93
C ILE A 807 -3.00 -14.91 -13.26
N TYR A 808 -2.55 -13.72 -13.63
CA TYR A 808 -1.71 -13.52 -14.80
C TYR A 808 -0.32 -14.13 -14.52
N ASP A 809 -0.25 -15.45 -14.36
CA ASP A 809 0.96 -16.17 -13.95
C ASP A 809 1.62 -16.83 -15.17
N HIS A 810 2.54 -16.06 -15.76
CA HIS A 810 3.96 -16.37 -15.99
C HIS A 810 4.41 -17.66 -16.70
N ALA A 811 3.51 -18.54 -17.16
CA ALA A 811 3.91 -19.81 -17.79
C ALA A 811 4.31 -19.70 -19.28
N VAL A 812 4.07 -18.58 -19.96
CA VAL A 812 4.27 -18.50 -21.43
C VAL A 812 5.56 -17.80 -21.83
N GLU A 813 6.10 -16.85 -21.03
CA GLU A 813 7.37 -16.15 -21.35
C GLU A 813 7.98 -15.54 -20.07
N SER A 814 8.82 -16.29 -19.36
CA SER A 814 9.56 -15.82 -18.16
C SER A 814 10.29 -14.49 -18.36
N HIS A 815 10.75 -14.23 -19.60
CA HIS A 815 11.41 -12.98 -19.98
C HIS A 815 10.53 -11.72 -19.87
N ARG A 816 9.21 -11.81 -20.12
CA ARG A 816 8.31 -10.64 -19.96
C ARG A 816 8.08 -10.27 -18.51
N VAL A 817 8.07 -11.26 -17.63
CA VAL A 817 7.87 -11.10 -16.18
C VAL A 817 9.07 -10.42 -15.56
N GLU A 818 10.26 -10.94 -15.87
CA GLU A 818 11.52 -10.32 -15.43
C GLU A 818 11.63 -8.88 -15.93
N ARG A 819 11.28 -8.62 -17.20
CA ARG A 819 11.23 -7.26 -17.75
C ARG A 819 10.30 -6.34 -16.95
N LYS A 820 9.08 -6.80 -16.63
CA LYS A 820 8.12 -6.00 -15.88
C LYS A 820 8.57 -5.73 -14.44
N ASN A 821 9.13 -6.75 -13.77
CA ASN A 821 9.69 -6.61 -12.43
C ASN A 821 10.84 -5.58 -12.41
N GLN A 822 11.70 -5.61 -13.43
CA GLN A 822 12.76 -4.61 -13.59
C GLN A 822 12.20 -3.20 -13.83
N ILE A 823 11.11 -3.09 -14.60
CA ILE A 823 10.42 -1.81 -14.83
C ILE A 823 9.87 -1.26 -13.50
N ASP A 824 9.12 -2.07 -12.75
CA ASP A 824 8.49 -1.63 -11.51
C ASP A 824 9.51 -1.36 -10.39
N ALA A 825 10.56 -2.17 -10.27
CA ALA A 825 11.67 -1.90 -9.34
C ALA A 825 12.36 -0.57 -9.68
N GLY A 826 12.59 -0.30 -10.95
CA GLY A 826 13.15 0.97 -11.41
C GLY A 826 12.27 2.18 -11.11
N ARG A 827 10.96 2.07 -11.31
CA ARG A 827 9.99 3.13 -10.98
C ARG A 827 10.05 3.51 -9.51
N ARG A 828 10.19 2.54 -8.60
CA ARG A 828 10.36 2.81 -7.16
C ARG A 828 11.62 3.63 -6.88
N VAL A 829 12.75 3.30 -7.53
CA VAL A 829 14.00 4.06 -7.38
C VAL A 829 13.90 5.46 -8.01
N VAL A 830 13.27 5.57 -9.19
CA VAL A 830 13.00 6.84 -9.88
C VAL A 830 12.14 7.77 -9.00
N GLN A 831 11.12 7.22 -8.33
CA GLN A 831 10.27 7.95 -7.39
C GLN A 831 11.04 8.34 -6.12
N LYS A 832 11.80 7.40 -5.52
CA LYS A 832 12.61 7.63 -4.31
C LYS A 832 13.53 8.85 -4.44
N TYR A 833 14.17 9.00 -5.60
CA TYR A 833 15.13 10.09 -5.85
C TYR A 833 14.58 11.25 -6.70
N ASN A 834 13.26 11.30 -6.93
CA ASN A 834 12.58 12.30 -7.75
C ASN A 834 13.25 12.54 -9.13
N CYS A 835 13.63 11.47 -9.83
CA CYS A 835 14.29 11.65 -11.12
C CYS A 835 13.37 12.40 -12.11
N ASN A 836 12.05 12.24 -12.00
CA ASN A 836 11.06 12.94 -12.82
C ASN A 836 10.99 14.46 -12.56
N GLY A 837 11.34 14.96 -11.37
CA GLY A 837 11.36 16.41 -11.11
C GLY A 837 12.35 17.17 -12.01
N CYS A 838 13.41 16.50 -12.44
CA CYS A 838 14.38 17.03 -13.41
C CYS A 838 14.18 16.47 -14.83
N HIS A 839 13.98 15.15 -14.96
CA HIS A 839 13.99 14.46 -16.24
C HIS A 839 12.60 14.07 -16.70
N VAL A 840 12.38 14.07 -18.02
CA VAL A 840 11.20 13.42 -18.60
C VAL A 840 11.51 11.93 -18.75
N ILE A 841 10.77 11.07 -18.02
CA ILE A 841 10.89 9.61 -18.03
C ILE A 841 9.50 9.03 -18.30
N GLU A 842 9.39 8.09 -19.25
CA GLU A 842 8.10 7.51 -19.67
C GLU A 842 7.05 8.59 -20.07
N GLY A 843 7.51 9.75 -20.56
CA GLY A 843 6.66 10.87 -20.96
C GLY A 843 6.19 11.80 -19.84
N VAL A 844 6.62 11.57 -18.59
CA VAL A 844 6.17 12.31 -17.40
C VAL A 844 7.34 13.06 -16.75
N GLY A 845 7.08 14.24 -16.16
CA GLY A 845 8.05 15.03 -15.40
C GLY A 845 8.72 16.14 -16.23
N GLY A 846 9.94 16.53 -15.82
CA GLY A 846 10.69 17.64 -16.41
C GLY A 846 10.34 19.02 -15.84
N ASP A 847 9.75 19.07 -14.65
CA ASP A 847 9.17 20.27 -14.04
C ASP A 847 10.20 21.38 -13.79
N TYR A 848 11.46 21.02 -13.58
CA TYR A 848 12.55 22.00 -13.42
C TYR A 848 12.72 22.92 -14.65
N SER A 849 12.27 22.51 -15.83
CA SER A 849 12.25 23.40 -17.01
C SER A 849 11.40 24.66 -16.77
N ASN A 850 10.30 24.55 -16.02
CA ASN A 850 9.45 25.68 -15.65
C ASN A 850 10.17 26.68 -14.74
N VAL A 851 11.02 26.18 -13.83
CA VAL A 851 11.86 27.02 -12.96
C VAL A 851 12.84 27.83 -13.79
N ILE A 852 13.50 27.20 -14.77
CA ILE A 852 14.44 27.89 -15.67
C ILE A 852 13.71 28.97 -16.48
N THR A 853 12.55 28.66 -17.06
CA THR A 853 11.76 29.64 -17.81
C THR A 853 11.36 30.83 -16.92
N ALA A 854 10.83 30.56 -15.72
CA ALA A 854 10.35 31.59 -14.82
C ALA A 854 11.49 32.48 -14.27
N HIS A 855 12.66 31.89 -14.00
CA HIS A 855 13.82 32.62 -13.48
C HIS A 855 14.55 33.40 -14.58
N GLU A 856 14.94 32.73 -15.66
CA GLU A 856 15.83 33.29 -16.68
C GLU A 856 15.05 34.04 -17.77
N GLY A 857 13.73 33.90 -17.86
CA GLY A 857 12.88 34.60 -18.82
C GLY A 857 13.11 34.17 -20.27
N LEU A 858 13.50 32.91 -20.47
CA LEU A 858 13.90 32.36 -21.77
C LEU A 858 12.70 31.85 -22.59
N ASP A 859 12.87 31.80 -23.91
CA ASP A 859 11.89 31.17 -24.79
C ASP A 859 11.88 29.63 -24.61
N PRO A 860 10.82 28.91 -25.04
CA PRO A 860 10.70 27.46 -24.83
C PRO A 860 11.82 26.63 -25.45
N ILE A 861 12.38 27.06 -26.59
CA ILE A 861 13.44 26.31 -27.30
C ILE A 861 14.74 26.43 -26.52
N THR A 862 15.11 27.65 -26.11
CA THR A 862 16.32 27.88 -25.31
C THR A 862 16.19 27.25 -23.92
N THR A 863 15.02 27.33 -23.29
CA THR A 863 14.74 26.63 -22.02
C THR A 863 15.04 25.14 -22.15
N LYS A 864 14.46 24.46 -23.15
CA LYS A 864 14.66 23.02 -23.37
C LYS A 864 16.13 22.66 -23.61
N GLN A 865 16.92 23.57 -24.18
CA GLN A 865 18.36 23.41 -24.35
C GLN A 865 19.15 23.58 -23.06
N LEU A 866 18.64 24.29 -22.06
CA LEU A 866 19.33 24.48 -20.78
C LEU A 866 18.76 23.58 -19.65
N SER A 867 17.62 22.93 -19.89
CA SER A 867 17.03 21.95 -18.98
C SER A 867 17.75 20.60 -18.97
N PRO A 868 17.60 19.80 -17.90
CA PRO A 868 17.99 18.40 -17.90
C PRO A 868 17.37 17.63 -19.08
N PRO A 869 18.09 16.67 -19.68
CA PRO A 869 17.61 15.99 -20.88
C PRO A 869 16.46 15.01 -20.57
N PRO A 870 15.56 14.76 -21.54
CA PRO A 870 14.68 13.60 -21.48
C PRO A 870 15.52 12.31 -21.52
N LEU A 871 15.09 11.29 -20.78
CA LEU A 871 15.76 9.98 -20.70
C LEU A 871 15.01 8.91 -21.50
N GLN A 872 14.38 9.32 -22.61
CA GLN A 872 13.79 8.40 -23.57
C GLN A 872 14.90 7.65 -24.30
N ALA A 873 14.71 6.35 -24.51
CA ALA A 873 15.70 5.47 -25.13
C ALA A 873 17.05 5.41 -24.39
N GLU A 874 17.08 5.63 -23.07
CA GLU A 874 18.35 5.66 -22.31
C GLU A 874 19.08 4.32 -22.35
N GLY A 875 18.36 3.21 -22.18
CA GLY A 875 18.92 1.86 -22.20
C GLY A 875 19.48 1.49 -23.57
N ALA A 876 18.83 1.96 -24.64
CA ALA A 876 19.34 1.83 -26.01
C ALA A 876 20.51 2.79 -26.32
N ARG A 877 20.62 3.92 -25.60
CA ARG A 877 21.58 4.99 -25.92
C ARG A 877 22.97 4.77 -25.34
N VAL A 878 23.06 4.39 -24.07
CA VAL A 878 24.32 4.39 -23.32
C VAL A 878 24.79 3.01 -22.92
N TYR A 879 26.10 2.85 -22.72
CA TYR A 879 26.63 1.59 -22.16
C TYR A 879 26.20 1.42 -20.70
N PRO A 880 25.75 0.22 -20.27
CA PRO A 880 25.34 -0.05 -18.89
C PRO A 880 26.43 0.29 -17.84
N GLU A 881 27.68 -0.04 -18.12
CA GLU A 881 28.82 0.24 -17.24
C GLU A 881 29.04 1.75 -17.06
N TRP A 882 28.98 2.51 -18.16
CA TRP A 882 29.06 3.97 -18.08
C TRP A 882 27.90 4.58 -17.30
N LEU A 883 26.68 4.07 -17.50
CA LEU A 883 25.50 4.57 -16.77
C LEU A 883 25.62 4.27 -15.27
N PHE A 884 26.13 3.09 -14.90
CA PHE A 884 26.43 2.76 -13.51
C PHE A 884 27.39 3.77 -12.89
N ASP A 885 28.55 3.96 -13.52
CA ASP A 885 29.58 4.88 -13.02
C ASP A 885 29.07 6.33 -12.96
N PHE A 886 28.27 6.74 -13.95
CA PHE A 886 27.69 8.06 -14.01
C PHE A 886 26.66 8.29 -12.89
N LEU A 887 25.80 7.32 -12.59
CA LEU A 887 24.83 7.43 -11.49
C LEU A 887 25.53 7.49 -10.12
N LYS A 888 26.64 6.77 -9.96
CA LYS A 888 27.47 6.78 -8.73
C LYS A 888 28.24 8.08 -8.58
N ALA A 889 28.82 8.60 -9.67
CA ALA A 889 29.64 9.81 -9.68
C ALA A 889 29.40 10.63 -10.95
N PRO A 890 28.34 11.47 -10.98
CA PRO A 890 28.00 12.25 -12.16
C PRO A 890 29.13 13.19 -12.58
N SER A 891 29.50 13.13 -13.86
CA SER A 891 30.47 14.02 -14.51
C SER A 891 29.77 15.00 -15.47
N ASP A 892 30.47 16.06 -15.88
CA ASP A 892 29.89 17.01 -16.82
C ASP A 892 29.82 16.43 -18.24
N ILE A 893 28.59 16.23 -18.74
CA ILE A 893 28.34 15.80 -20.13
C ILE A 893 28.14 17.00 -21.05
N ARG A 894 27.55 18.08 -20.51
CA ARG A 894 27.13 19.29 -21.22
C ARG A 894 27.71 20.49 -20.50
N TYR A 895 28.48 21.30 -21.23
CA TYR A 895 29.10 22.49 -20.66
C TYR A 895 28.19 23.72 -20.75
N GLY A 896 28.41 24.69 -19.86
CA GLY A 896 27.66 25.94 -19.81
C GLY A 896 26.28 25.86 -19.14
N LEU A 897 25.96 24.75 -18.49
CA LEU A 897 24.76 24.61 -17.66
C LEU A 897 25.05 25.05 -16.22
N LYS A 898 24.12 25.81 -15.61
CA LYS A 898 24.18 26.10 -14.17
C LYS A 898 23.64 24.95 -13.32
N VAL A 899 22.63 24.24 -13.84
CA VAL A 899 22.03 23.07 -13.20
C VAL A 899 23.03 21.92 -13.16
N ARG A 900 23.06 21.18 -12.03
CA ARG A 900 23.97 20.05 -11.83
C ARG A 900 23.18 18.75 -11.69
N MET A 901 23.69 17.67 -12.28
CA MET A 901 23.17 16.34 -11.99
C MET A 901 23.51 15.98 -10.52
N PRO A 902 22.52 15.71 -9.66
CA PRO A 902 22.79 15.49 -8.24
C PRO A 902 23.54 14.17 -7.98
N THR A 903 24.38 14.12 -6.93
CA THR A 903 24.97 12.87 -6.44
C THR A 903 24.09 12.32 -5.33
N PHE A 904 23.42 11.21 -5.60
CA PHE A 904 22.54 10.54 -4.63
C PHE A 904 23.28 9.52 -3.75
N ASP A 905 24.54 9.19 -4.04
CA ASP A 905 25.33 8.16 -3.34
C ASP A 905 24.58 6.80 -3.25
N MET A 906 23.88 6.45 -4.33
CA MET A 906 23.09 5.22 -4.46
C MET A 906 23.91 3.96 -4.13
N SER A 907 23.25 2.95 -3.55
CA SER A 907 23.83 1.62 -3.44
C SER A 907 24.07 0.99 -4.82
N ASP A 908 24.94 -0.01 -4.89
CA ASP A 908 25.22 -0.72 -6.15
C ASP A 908 23.95 -1.44 -6.66
N GLU A 909 23.08 -1.86 -5.74
CA GLU A 909 21.79 -2.47 -6.06
C GLU A 909 20.81 -1.47 -6.69
N GLU A 910 20.66 -0.27 -6.12
CA GLU A 910 19.81 0.79 -6.68
C GLU A 910 20.31 1.25 -8.06
N ALA A 911 21.61 1.47 -8.21
CA ALA A 911 22.21 1.83 -9.50
C ALA A 911 22.00 0.73 -10.55
N THR A 912 22.20 -0.53 -10.17
CA THR A 912 21.93 -1.69 -11.06
C THR A 912 20.45 -1.78 -11.42
N THR A 913 19.56 -1.47 -10.48
CA THR A 913 18.10 -1.48 -10.69
C THR A 913 17.71 -0.45 -11.75
N LEU A 914 18.27 0.77 -11.71
CA LEU A 914 18.02 1.79 -12.75
C LEU A 914 18.56 1.38 -14.13
N ILE A 915 19.70 0.68 -14.19
CA ILE A 915 20.25 0.21 -15.47
C ILE A 915 19.35 -0.87 -16.08
N LYS A 916 18.92 -1.84 -15.28
CA LYS A 916 17.96 -2.87 -15.70
C LYS A 916 16.65 -2.25 -16.13
N TYR A 917 16.16 -1.26 -15.39
CA TYR A 917 14.97 -0.49 -15.71
C TYR A 917 15.03 0.14 -17.10
N PHE A 918 16.06 0.94 -17.40
CA PHE A 918 16.18 1.58 -18.70
C PHE A 918 16.40 0.56 -19.83
N SER A 919 17.16 -0.50 -19.57
CA SER A 919 17.34 -1.59 -20.55
C SER A 919 16.01 -2.29 -20.83
N ALA A 920 15.22 -2.58 -19.79
CA ALA A 920 13.92 -3.19 -19.90
C ALA A 920 12.94 -2.29 -20.67
N LEU A 921 12.87 -0.98 -20.37
CA LEU A 921 12.03 -0.03 -21.11
C LEU A 921 12.28 -0.09 -22.61
N ASP A 922 13.54 -0.11 -23.02
CA ASP A 922 13.95 -0.09 -24.43
C ASP A 922 14.09 -1.47 -25.08
N ASN A 923 13.74 -2.53 -24.34
CA ASN A 923 13.86 -3.92 -24.80
C ASN A 923 15.30 -4.34 -25.17
N GLU A 924 16.27 -3.81 -24.44
CA GLU A 924 17.69 -4.14 -24.56
C GLU A 924 18.06 -5.35 -23.67
N PRO A 925 18.92 -6.26 -24.13
CA PRO A 925 19.38 -7.40 -23.32
C PRO A 925 20.24 -6.95 -22.13
N PHE A 926 20.08 -7.62 -20.99
CA PHE A 926 20.90 -7.41 -19.80
C PHE A 926 21.42 -8.75 -19.22
N PRO A 927 22.73 -8.89 -18.93
CA PRO A 927 23.80 -7.93 -19.21
C PRO A 927 24.01 -7.77 -20.72
N TYR A 928 24.26 -6.54 -21.17
CA TYR A 928 24.43 -6.22 -22.58
C TYR A 928 25.68 -6.88 -23.18
N GLU A 929 25.57 -7.45 -24.38
CA GLU A 929 26.73 -7.90 -25.16
C GLU A 929 27.31 -6.73 -25.95
N THR A 930 28.50 -6.25 -25.54
CA THR A 930 29.25 -5.25 -26.32
C THR A 930 29.78 -5.86 -27.61
N ILE A 931 29.11 -5.59 -28.72
CA ILE A 931 29.67 -5.83 -30.05
C ILE A 931 30.76 -4.79 -30.27
N GLU A 932 32.04 -5.21 -30.17
CA GLU A 932 33.13 -4.32 -30.55
C GLU A 932 33.01 -3.95 -32.03
N PRO A 933 32.91 -2.66 -32.38
CA PRO A 933 32.87 -2.26 -33.77
C PRO A 933 34.20 -2.64 -34.44
N PRO A 934 34.17 -3.04 -35.73
CA PRO A 934 35.38 -3.40 -36.45
C PRO A 934 36.39 -2.26 -36.40
N THR A 935 37.67 -2.59 -36.24
CA THR A 935 38.73 -1.57 -36.13
C THR A 935 38.89 -0.85 -37.47
N SER A 936 38.44 0.40 -37.53
CA SER A 936 38.56 1.23 -38.72
C SER A 936 40.01 1.59 -39.00
N THR A 937 40.37 1.61 -40.28
CA THR A 937 41.70 2.01 -40.73
C THR A 937 41.90 3.53 -40.55
N GLN A 938 43.16 3.98 -40.49
CA GLN A 938 43.45 5.43 -40.48
C GLN A 938 42.90 6.17 -41.71
N ALA A 939 42.75 5.48 -42.85
CA ALA A 939 42.18 6.07 -44.05
C ALA A 939 40.68 6.32 -43.87
N GLU A 940 39.95 5.35 -43.31
CA GLU A 940 38.52 5.47 -43.01
C GLU A 940 38.25 6.55 -41.95
N LEU A 941 39.05 6.61 -40.88
CA LEU A 941 38.92 7.66 -39.86
C LEU A 941 39.16 9.07 -40.44
N ARG A 942 40.06 9.20 -41.42
CA ARG A 942 40.27 10.48 -42.13
C ARG A 942 39.05 10.87 -42.96
N VAL A 943 38.42 9.93 -43.66
CA VAL A 943 37.19 10.20 -44.42
C VAL A 943 36.04 10.55 -43.47
N GLY A 944 35.88 9.81 -42.37
CA GLY A 944 34.89 10.11 -41.33
C GLY A 944 35.06 11.52 -40.75
N LYS A 945 36.30 11.93 -40.46
CA LYS A 945 36.62 13.30 -40.04
C LYS A 945 36.26 14.34 -41.11
N GLN A 946 36.58 14.08 -42.38
CA GLN A 946 36.27 15.04 -43.45
C GLN A 946 34.77 15.27 -43.58
N ILE A 947 33.96 14.20 -43.48
CA ILE A 947 32.50 14.30 -43.48
C ILE A 947 32.01 15.07 -42.24
N PHE A 948 32.58 14.78 -41.07
CA PHE A 948 32.27 15.49 -39.81
C PHE A 948 32.53 17.00 -39.92
N ASP A 949 33.65 17.40 -40.54
CA ASP A 949 34.01 18.80 -40.77
C ASP A 949 33.08 19.45 -41.81
N GLU A 950 32.73 18.74 -42.88
CA GLU A 950 31.83 19.23 -43.94
C GLU A 950 30.41 19.49 -43.41
N LEU A 951 29.93 18.61 -42.53
CA LEU A 951 28.66 18.75 -41.82
C LEU A 951 28.71 19.77 -40.67
N LYS A 952 29.89 20.36 -40.38
CA LYS A 952 30.11 21.39 -39.36
C LYS A 952 29.65 20.98 -37.97
N CYS A 953 29.85 19.73 -37.59
CA CYS A 953 29.44 19.21 -36.28
C CYS A 953 30.08 19.98 -35.11
N ASP A 954 31.31 20.50 -35.30
CA ASP A 954 32.07 21.30 -34.34
C ASP A 954 31.52 22.73 -34.11
N SER A 955 30.64 23.21 -35.00
CA SER A 955 29.99 24.51 -34.83
C SER A 955 29.02 24.53 -33.64
N CYS A 956 28.40 23.39 -33.36
CA CYS A 956 27.49 23.22 -32.23
C CYS A 956 28.11 22.41 -31.08
N HIS A 957 28.91 21.38 -31.35
CA HIS A 957 29.44 20.53 -30.29
C HIS A 957 30.74 21.07 -29.70
N PRO A 958 30.85 21.18 -28.36
CA PRO A 958 32.06 21.64 -27.70
C PRO A 958 33.18 20.59 -27.78
N SER A 959 34.42 21.06 -27.80
CA SER A 959 35.61 20.22 -27.58
C SER A 959 35.93 20.11 -26.09
N GLN A 960 36.63 19.04 -25.69
CA GLN A 960 37.00 18.81 -24.29
C GLN A 960 37.76 20.02 -23.71
N GLY A 961 37.24 20.58 -22.62
CA GLY A 961 37.84 21.73 -21.93
C GLY A 961 37.65 23.09 -22.62
N GLU A 962 36.82 23.18 -23.67
CA GLU A 962 36.45 24.44 -24.32
C GLU A 962 35.63 25.32 -23.37
N VAL A 963 36.07 26.55 -23.14
CA VAL A 963 35.30 27.53 -22.35
C VAL A 963 34.18 28.09 -23.22
N ILE A 964 32.93 27.74 -22.90
CA ILE A 964 31.75 28.15 -23.66
C ILE A 964 31.22 29.48 -23.13
N PRO A 965 31.22 30.57 -23.92
CA PRO A 965 30.63 31.84 -23.52
C PRO A 965 29.12 31.71 -23.30
N ALA A 966 28.58 32.46 -22.33
CA ALA A 966 27.14 32.53 -22.11
C ALA A 966 26.43 33.04 -23.38
N GLY A 967 25.36 32.34 -23.80
CA GLY A 967 24.61 32.65 -25.03
C GLY A 967 25.22 32.12 -26.32
N SER A 968 26.29 31.32 -26.26
CA SER A 968 26.82 30.58 -27.43
C SER A 968 25.88 29.45 -27.86
N ASP A 969 25.81 29.17 -29.17
CA ASP A 969 25.07 28.02 -29.74
C ASP A 969 25.59 26.65 -29.25
N LYS A 970 26.79 26.63 -28.64
CA LYS A 970 27.40 25.47 -28.01
C LYS A 970 26.92 25.21 -26.58
N ALA A 971 26.27 26.18 -25.93
CA ALA A 971 25.80 26.04 -24.56
C ALA A 971 24.76 24.90 -24.47
N GLY A 972 24.93 24.01 -23.49
CA GLY A 972 24.06 22.85 -23.33
C GLY A 972 24.20 21.81 -24.45
N ARG A 973 25.23 21.84 -25.30
CA ARG A 973 25.51 20.77 -26.27
C ARG A 973 26.46 19.73 -25.64
N PRO A 974 26.30 18.43 -25.96
CA PRO A 974 27.13 17.38 -25.36
C PRO A 974 28.55 17.37 -25.94
N ASP A 975 29.53 17.08 -25.08
CA ASP A 975 30.92 16.82 -25.49
C ASP A 975 31.03 15.48 -26.23
N LEU A 976 31.45 15.55 -27.49
CA LEU A 976 31.56 14.37 -28.35
C LEU A 976 32.79 13.51 -28.06
N SER A 977 33.78 14.01 -27.31
CA SER A 977 34.93 13.21 -26.88
C SER A 977 34.53 12.05 -25.95
N LEU A 978 33.39 12.20 -25.26
CA LEU A 978 32.83 11.16 -24.38
C LEU A 978 32.13 10.03 -25.16
N ALA A 979 31.90 10.18 -26.46
CA ALA A 979 31.07 9.25 -27.25
C ALA A 979 31.53 7.80 -27.14
N LYS A 980 32.84 7.53 -27.19
CA LYS A 980 33.41 6.18 -27.10
C LYS A 980 33.02 5.42 -25.83
N HIS A 981 33.07 6.10 -24.69
CA HIS A 981 32.85 5.49 -23.38
C HIS A 981 31.37 5.52 -22.99
N ARG A 982 30.62 6.48 -23.53
CA ARG A 982 29.22 6.72 -23.16
C ARG A 982 28.22 6.05 -24.09
N LEU A 983 28.38 6.20 -25.41
CA LEU A 983 27.32 5.92 -26.38
C LEU A 983 27.52 4.58 -27.08
N LYS A 984 26.44 3.81 -27.22
CA LYS A 984 26.45 2.57 -28.02
C LYS A 984 26.71 2.89 -29.49
N ALA A 985 27.57 2.09 -30.12
CA ALA A 985 28.01 2.32 -31.50
C ALA A 985 26.86 2.22 -32.52
N ASP A 986 25.92 1.28 -32.31
CA ASP A 986 24.78 1.09 -33.20
C ASP A 986 23.73 2.20 -33.00
N TRP A 987 23.49 2.61 -31.75
CA TRP A 987 22.61 3.74 -31.45
C TRP A 987 23.07 5.04 -32.12
N LEU A 988 24.38 5.31 -32.19
CA LEU A 988 24.92 6.48 -32.89
C LEU A 988 24.51 6.53 -34.37
N ILE A 989 24.39 5.37 -35.03
CA ILE A 989 23.93 5.28 -36.42
C ILE A 989 22.47 5.71 -36.50
N ASP A 990 21.62 5.10 -35.68
CA ASP A 990 20.18 5.36 -35.70
C ASP A 990 19.86 6.82 -35.30
N TRP A 991 20.57 7.34 -34.31
CA TRP A 991 20.49 8.75 -33.91
C TRP A 991 20.85 9.69 -35.06
N MET A 992 21.96 9.46 -35.78
CA MET A 992 22.36 10.32 -36.90
C MET A 992 21.41 10.24 -38.10
N LYS A 993 20.74 9.10 -38.30
CA LYS A 993 19.73 8.93 -39.35
C LYS A 993 18.46 9.73 -39.10
N ASN A 994 17.96 9.71 -37.86
CA ASN A 994 16.72 10.38 -37.50
C ASN A 994 16.68 10.83 -36.02
N PRO A 995 17.33 11.95 -35.67
CA PRO A 995 17.35 12.44 -34.28
C PRO A 995 15.96 12.74 -33.72
N GLN A 996 15.02 13.16 -34.58
CA GLN A 996 13.67 13.56 -34.17
C GLN A 996 12.80 12.37 -33.73
N GLN A 997 13.11 11.15 -34.19
CA GLN A 997 12.42 9.93 -33.77
C GLN A 997 12.72 9.58 -32.31
N PHE A 998 13.96 9.85 -31.86
CA PHE A 998 14.39 9.58 -30.49
C PHE A 998 14.11 10.76 -29.55
N GLN A 999 14.22 11.98 -30.05
CA GLN A 999 13.96 13.19 -29.26
C GLN A 999 13.25 14.25 -30.12
N ARG A 1000 11.92 14.28 -30.03
CA ARG A 1000 11.10 15.27 -30.75
C ARG A 1000 11.50 16.70 -30.37
N GLY A 1001 11.69 17.56 -31.37
CA GLY A 1001 12.12 18.94 -31.17
C GLY A 1001 13.55 19.07 -30.65
N THR A 1002 14.41 18.10 -30.93
CA THR A 1002 15.86 18.24 -30.72
C THR A 1002 16.44 19.24 -31.72
N ALA A 1003 17.48 19.97 -31.30
CA ALA A 1003 18.21 20.89 -32.19
C ALA A 1003 19.22 20.17 -33.08
N MET A 1004 19.43 18.86 -32.91
CA MET A 1004 20.30 18.06 -33.77
C MET A 1004 19.69 17.98 -35.17
N PRO A 1005 20.40 18.43 -36.23
CA PRO A 1005 19.89 18.36 -37.59
C PRO A 1005 19.91 16.92 -38.11
N GLN A 1006 18.99 16.61 -39.02
CA GLN A 1006 19.06 15.38 -39.82
C GLN A 1006 20.08 15.58 -40.95
N ALA A 1007 21.34 15.26 -40.69
CA ALA A 1007 22.45 15.53 -41.61
C ALA A 1007 22.34 14.77 -42.95
N TRP A 1008 21.66 13.62 -42.96
CA TRP A 1008 21.34 12.85 -44.17
C TRP A 1008 19.81 12.81 -44.38
N PRO A 1009 19.23 13.79 -45.09
CA PRO A 1009 17.78 13.88 -45.25
C PRO A 1009 17.22 12.67 -45.99
N LEU A 1010 16.04 12.22 -45.57
CA LEU A 1010 15.34 11.09 -46.19
C LEU A 1010 14.50 11.59 -47.38
N VAL A 1011 14.86 11.18 -48.60
CA VAL A 1011 14.15 11.53 -49.84
C VAL A 1011 13.76 10.25 -50.56
N GLY A 1012 12.46 10.04 -50.80
CA GLY A 1012 11.97 8.82 -51.46
C GLY A 1012 12.26 7.52 -50.68
N GLY A 1013 12.41 7.61 -49.35
CA GLY A 1013 12.75 6.46 -48.49
C GLY A 1013 14.24 6.10 -48.43
N GLN A 1014 15.12 6.91 -49.02
CA GLN A 1014 16.57 6.72 -48.96
C GLN A 1014 17.27 7.97 -48.38
N HIS A 1015 18.32 7.76 -47.59
CA HIS A 1015 19.13 8.84 -47.05
C HIS A 1015 20.04 9.42 -48.14
N MET A 1016 20.00 10.74 -48.32
CA MET A 1016 20.82 11.43 -49.31
C MET A 1016 22.28 11.57 -48.82
N PRO A 1017 23.28 11.13 -49.60
CA PRO A 1017 24.69 11.23 -49.24
C PRO A 1017 25.22 12.67 -49.36
N VAL A 1018 26.30 12.97 -48.63
CA VAL A 1018 27.15 14.14 -48.89
C VAL A 1018 28.01 13.85 -50.13
N GLU A 1019 27.88 14.66 -51.18
CA GLU A 1019 28.56 14.43 -52.45
C GLU A 1019 30.10 14.39 -52.28
N GLY A 1020 30.74 13.44 -52.96
CA GLY A 1020 32.20 13.35 -53.06
C GLY A 1020 32.87 12.55 -51.95
N TYR A 1021 32.11 11.91 -51.06
CA TYR A 1021 32.63 11.11 -49.96
C TYR A 1021 32.05 9.70 -49.95
N ALA A 1022 32.92 8.71 -49.66
CA ALA A 1022 32.53 7.32 -49.44
C ALA A 1022 31.61 6.72 -50.53
N ASP A 1023 31.93 6.96 -51.80
CA ASP A 1023 31.19 6.46 -52.96
C ASP A 1023 29.73 6.95 -53.04
N ASP A 1024 29.44 8.11 -52.44
CA ASP A 1024 28.08 8.67 -52.31
C ASP A 1024 27.08 7.68 -51.68
N ASP A 1025 27.55 6.87 -50.73
CA ASP A 1025 26.73 5.96 -49.94
C ASP A 1025 26.50 6.55 -48.54
N ALA A 1026 25.28 7.04 -48.29
CA ALA A 1026 24.90 7.65 -47.02
C ALA A 1026 25.08 6.69 -45.82
N GLU A 1027 24.76 5.41 -45.97
CA GLU A 1027 24.92 4.41 -44.92
C GLU A 1027 26.40 4.20 -44.57
N LYS A 1028 27.28 4.21 -45.59
CA LYS A 1028 28.73 4.16 -45.40
C LYS A 1028 29.26 5.43 -44.75
N GLN A 1029 28.76 6.61 -45.14
CA GLN A 1029 29.14 7.88 -44.54
C GLN A 1029 28.79 7.93 -43.05
N ILE A 1030 27.58 7.54 -42.68
CA ILE A 1030 27.12 7.49 -41.27
C ILE A 1030 28.02 6.58 -40.43
N ARG A 1031 28.36 5.38 -40.95
CA ARG A 1031 29.29 4.45 -40.28
C ARG A 1031 30.69 5.05 -40.08
N LEU A 1032 31.23 5.75 -41.08
CA LEU A 1032 32.53 6.39 -41.00
C LEU A 1032 32.55 7.56 -40.00
N VAL A 1033 31.48 8.34 -39.93
CA VAL A 1033 31.34 9.41 -38.93
C VAL A 1033 31.21 8.83 -37.52
N ARG A 1034 30.41 7.76 -37.33
CA ARG A 1034 30.37 7.00 -36.06
C ARG A 1034 31.77 6.54 -35.65
N ASP A 1035 32.52 5.93 -36.57
CA ASP A 1035 33.87 5.41 -36.30
C ASP A 1035 34.84 6.52 -35.88
N TYR A 1036 34.73 7.69 -36.53
CA TYR A 1036 35.47 8.86 -36.12
C TYR A 1036 35.09 9.31 -34.71
N LEU A 1037 33.79 9.42 -34.38
CA LEU A 1037 33.31 9.82 -33.05
C LEU A 1037 33.82 8.91 -31.93
N ILE A 1038 33.73 7.59 -32.10
CA ILE A 1038 34.24 6.63 -31.11
C ILE A 1038 35.78 6.57 -31.05
N SER A 1039 36.47 7.25 -31.96
CA SER A 1039 37.94 7.42 -31.91
C SER A 1039 38.40 8.66 -31.14
N LEU A 1040 37.50 9.60 -30.83
CA LEU A 1040 37.80 10.93 -30.23
C LEU A 1040 38.29 10.92 -28.77
N GLY A 1041 38.55 9.74 -28.18
CA GLY A 1041 39.09 9.55 -26.83
C GLY A 1041 40.36 8.70 -26.82
N ARG A 1042 41.27 8.93 -27.76
CA ARG A 1042 42.58 8.27 -27.86
C ARG A 1042 43.74 9.25 -27.76
#